data_AF-A0A7S2ED94-F1
#
_entry.id   AF-A0A7S2ED94-F1
#
_cell.length_a   1.000
_cell.length_b   1.000
_cell.length_c   1.000
_cell.angle_alpha   90.00
_cell.angle_beta   90.00
_cell.angle_gamma   90.00
#
_symmetry.space_group_name_H-M   'P 1'
#
loop_
_entity.id
_entity.type
_entity.pdbx_description
1 polymer ?
#
loop_
_entity_poly.entity_id
_entity_poly.type
_entity_poly.pdbx_seq_one_letter_code
_entity_poly.pdbx_strand_id
1 'polypeptide(L)'
;KPSKAYFLVVLHKLSGQAQILGASEARLMERFKSLIAHKKRQGTPGPMQNECMSDQVCIEDRWMHSTRMLHYLRLFRDLFDHSKPLKRMCTEIRSCSEIIHALAQHSHHDNAVPVLRRLWDVGDATMSRTSKSNAILAYHLLLRHEEPSGCLALIEMLGDRVFRCNSAQKQAYNLVVQHAARAYECGQNKQFPDNDKQSSENLKQPKAGQGSLIEAPADSDIAGVSDANLRIFCQEALSKIHFMVEDYLDGHKECAFKSSLHEPARFYFDICGNSHHRDHVNVHGINGWLCLVRGWFGCQLPMIPLSGDHDTFKGCADVWSGLSEKAWEVFQSEDNFGKDYEGIKGLSSKFLKNARYGSYDGGHAFIGRTAEDLEKAARQKDKKYKQYADKFAYFFTKKFLVKKMFEALNAESKPEFVGFRKVCEDLFPVFKGKFLIAEDNFLEFLYDDDLMHLDVDNAAFFFWWCGVCKMTKDMGVAITKEKKEEKYTDSCPICYEKKDNIMQIPHWGSKGDISSHWMCRDCMDRYNRNKCPFFQEVSLKETVLAHISDFIHEISTRSSVGDANQLAALTENWQFIEMEHGNKPKVLIRVARLILSDSQFAGLLRHGVDTKAGWMRDAAGFIFRLYGMSLEGDLKTTESEQKLLEECYETIVQSVKGNPEHHGHYLGAIYSQAMVPYVCALQYGQKTTQLELIVKHIGNIISRLYKKRRRNQPNLQQEVRERIIEEYRNIVSARIWGGESRDPVWQAFYN
;
A
#
# COMPACT_ATOMS: atom_id res chain seq x y z
N LYS A 1 -20.58 -11.19 -29.42
CA LYS A 1 -21.80 -10.91 -30.23
C LYS A 1 -22.96 -11.63 -29.57
N PRO A 2 -23.98 -10.97 -28.99
CA PRO A 2 -25.11 -11.68 -28.40
C PRO A 2 -26.05 -12.17 -29.51
N SER A 3 -26.65 -13.34 -29.31
CA SER A 3 -27.51 -14.02 -30.29
C SER A 3 -28.87 -13.32 -30.43
N LYS A 4 -29.50 -13.46 -31.60
CA LYS A 4 -30.86 -12.94 -31.92
C LYS A 4 -31.91 -13.28 -30.86
N ALA A 5 -31.76 -14.42 -30.18
CA ALA A 5 -32.66 -14.86 -29.12
C ALA A 5 -32.66 -13.91 -27.90
N TYR A 6 -31.50 -13.38 -27.51
CA TYR A 6 -31.40 -12.43 -26.40
C TYR A 6 -32.09 -11.10 -26.72
N PHE A 7 -32.06 -10.68 -27.99
CA PHE A 7 -32.71 -9.46 -28.46
C PHE A 7 -34.24 -9.56 -28.43
N LEU A 8 -34.78 -10.74 -28.77
CA LEU A 8 -36.23 -11.00 -28.74
C LEU A 8 -36.79 -11.06 -27.30
N VAL A 9 -36.03 -11.61 -26.35
CA VAL A 9 -36.44 -11.65 -24.92
C VAL A 9 -36.49 -10.25 -24.30
N VAL A 10 -35.55 -9.37 -24.67
CA VAL A 10 -35.54 -7.98 -24.21
C VAL A 10 -36.70 -7.18 -24.82
N LEU A 11 -37.01 -7.37 -26.10
CA LEU A 11 -38.16 -6.73 -26.75
C LEU A 11 -39.49 -7.19 -26.16
N HIS A 12 -39.65 -8.48 -25.85
CA HIS A 12 -40.87 -9.00 -25.24
C HIS A 12 -41.10 -8.44 -23.84
N LYS A 13 -40.04 -8.28 -23.03
CA LYS A 13 -40.11 -7.64 -21.71
C LYS A 13 -40.43 -6.15 -21.78
N LEU A 14 -39.91 -5.44 -22.77
CA LEU A 14 -40.18 -4.01 -22.96
C LEU A 14 -41.59 -3.75 -23.51
N SER A 15 -42.14 -4.65 -24.34
CA SER A 15 -43.54 -4.55 -24.81
C SER A 15 -44.56 -4.70 -23.68
N GLY A 16 -44.29 -5.60 -22.72
CA GLY A 16 -45.11 -5.75 -21.52
C GLY A 16 -45.07 -4.55 -20.58
N GLN A 17 -43.96 -3.78 -20.59
CA GLN A 17 -43.84 -2.54 -19.80
C GLN A 17 -44.47 -1.32 -20.49
N ALA A 18 -44.53 -1.29 -21.84
CA ALA A 18 -45.14 -0.21 -22.60
C ALA A 18 -46.68 -0.16 -22.42
N GLN A 19 -47.33 -1.32 -22.27
CA GLN A 19 -48.77 -1.40 -21.96
C GLN A 19 -49.13 -0.84 -20.58
N ILE A 20 -48.21 -0.88 -19.62
CA ILE A 20 -48.45 -0.41 -18.23
C ILE A 20 -48.26 1.12 -18.12
N LEU A 21 -47.55 1.76 -19.06
CA LEU A 21 -47.15 3.17 -18.97
C LEU A 21 -47.76 4.09 -20.05
N GLY A 22 -48.61 3.58 -20.94
CA GLY A 22 -49.29 4.39 -21.96
C GLY A 22 -48.36 5.11 -22.96
N ALA A 23 -47.09 4.72 -23.03
CA ALA A 23 -46.11 5.33 -23.93
C ALA A 23 -46.10 4.61 -25.28
N SER A 24 -46.30 5.35 -26.37
CA SER A 24 -46.21 4.80 -27.73
C SER A 24 -44.83 4.18 -27.97
N GLU A 25 -44.80 2.96 -28.50
CA GLU A 25 -43.60 2.18 -28.84
C GLU A 25 -42.54 2.97 -29.63
N ALA A 26 -42.99 3.92 -30.46
CA ALA A 26 -42.15 4.86 -31.19
C ALA A 26 -41.23 5.72 -30.29
N ARG A 27 -41.74 6.25 -29.16
CA ARG A 27 -40.96 7.10 -28.22
C ARG A 27 -39.90 6.31 -27.46
N LEU A 28 -40.17 5.04 -27.16
CA LEU A 28 -39.20 4.14 -26.52
C LEU A 28 -38.05 3.80 -27.49
N MET A 29 -38.37 3.57 -28.76
CA MET A 29 -37.38 3.34 -29.81
C MET A 29 -36.52 4.57 -30.12
N GLU A 30 -37.11 5.78 -30.08
CA GLU A 30 -36.37 7.05 -30.22
C GLU A 30 -35.36 7.24 -29.07
N ARG A 31 -35.78 6.98 -27.82
CA ARG A 31 -34.91 7.03 -26.63
C ARG A 31 -33.80 6.00 -26.69
N PHE A 32 -34.09 4.77 -27.14
CA PHE A 32 -33.08 3.73 -27.25
C PHE A 32 -32.03 4.04 -28.34
N LYS A 33 -32.47 4.60 -29.48
CA LYS A 33 -31.55 5.11 -30.52
C LYS A 33 -30.68 6.26 -30.01
N SER A 34 -31.25 7.19 -29.24
CA SER A 34 -30.51 8.28 -28.59
C SER A 34 -29.46 7.76 -27.59
N LEU A 35 -29.80 6.77 -26.77
CA LEU A 35 -28.89 6.12 -25.83
C LEU A 35 -27.73 5.39 -26.52
N ILE A 36 -28.00 4.68 -27.63
CA ILE A 36 -26.95 4.04 -28.44
C ILE A 36 -26.05 5.10 -29.11
N ALA A 37 -26.63 6.21 -29.59
CA ALA A 37 -25.88 7.31 -30.18
C ALA A 37 -25.01 8.03 -29.13
N HIS A 38 -25.50 8.20 -27.91
CA HIS A 38 -24.76 8.80 -26.80
C HIS A 38 -23.62 7.89 -26.33
N LYS A 39 -23.86 6.57 -26.24
CA LYS A 39 -22.84 5.57 -25.89
C LYS A 39 -21.77 5.40 -26.98
N LYS A 40 -22.11 5.64 -28.26
CA LYS A 40 -21.14 5.76 -29.35
C LYS A 40 -20.29 7.03 -29.29
N ARG A 41 -20.78 8.11 -28.67
CA ARG A 41 -20.03 9.37 -28.49
C ARG A 41 -19.08 9.35 -27.28
N GLN A 42 -19.32 8.49 -26.29
CA GLN A 42 -18.47 8.34 -25.11
C GLN A 42 -17.43 7.20 -25.20
N GLY A 43 -17.30 6.53 -26.36
CA GLY A 43 -16.61 5.23 -26.45
C GLY A 43 -15.33 5.16 -27.28
N THR A 44 -14.81 6.27 -27.80
CA THR A 44 -13.48 6.30 -28.43
C THR A 44 -12.82 7.62 -28.03
N PRO A 45 -11.67 7.60 -27.34
CA PRO A 45 -10.86 8.79 -27.19
C PRO A 45 -10.63 9.34 -28.60
N GLY A 46 -11.02 10.60 -28.83
CA GLY A 46 -10.56 11.28 -30.04
C GLY A 46 -9.03 11.20 -30.09
N PRO A 47 -8.41 11.24 -31.28
CA PRO A 47 -6.96 11.26 -31.37
C PRO A 47 -6.45 12.38 -30.47
N MET A 48 -5.83 12.00 -29.34
CA MET A 48 -5.15 12.94 -28.46
C MET A 48 -4.23 13.75 -29.37
N GLN A 49 -4.43 15.06 -29.39
CA GLN A 49 -3.46 15.97 -30.01
C GLN A 49 -2.07 15.58 -29.48
N ASN A 50 -1.07 15.58 -30.36
CA ASN A 50 0.30 15.08 -30.12
C ASN A 50 1.06 15.86 -29.01
N GLU A 51 0.50 15.99 -27.82
CA GLU A 51 1.23 16.39 -26.63
C GLU A 51 2.19 15.26 -26.27
N CYS A 52 3.43 15.62 -25.96
CA CYS A 52 4.43 14.64 -25.60
C CYS A 52 4.07 14.09 -24.21
N MET A 53 4.05 12.76 -24.03
CA MET A 53 3.78 12.15 -22.71
C MET A 53 4.79 12.63 -21.65
N SER A 54 5.97 13.09 -22.05
CA SER A 54 6.93 13.73 -21.15
C SER A 54 6.37 14.95 -20.42
N ASP A 55 5.42 15.65 -21.04
CA ASP A 55 4.81 16.86 -20.49
C ASP A 55 3.74 16.50 -19.43
N GLN A 56 3.39 15.21 -19.33
CA GLN A 56 2.47 14.67 -18.34
C GLN A 56 3.15 14.13 -17.07
N VAL A 57 4.49 14.20 -16.99
CA VAL A 57 5.24 13.86 -15.78
C VAL A 57 4.81 14.82 -14.67
N CYS A 58 4.16 14.30 -13.63
CA CYS A 58 3.51 15.12 -12.60
C CYS A 58 4.40 15.49 -11.41
N ILE A 59 5.65 15.01 -11.35
CA ILE A 59 6.59 15.33 -10.28
C ILE A 59 7.58 16.41 -10.68
N GLU A 60 8.05 17.19 -9.70
CA GLU A 60 9.10 18.18 -9.91
C GLU A 60 10.39 17.54 -10.41
N ASP A 61 11.10 18.24 -11.30
CA ASP A 61 12.28 17.68 -11.97
C ASP A 61 13.36 17.28 -10.96
N ARG A 62 13.51 18.01 -9.85
CA ARG A 62 14.45 17.65 -8.78
C ARG A 62 14.23 16.24 -8.22
N TRP A 63 12.98 15.77 -8.15
CA TRP A 63 12.66 14.43 -7.70
C TRP A 63 13.06 13.37 -8.71
N MET A 64 13.12 13.70 -10.00
CA MET A 64 13.73 12.83 -11.01
C MET A 64 15.24 12.70 -10.79
N HIS A 65 15.92 13.79 -10.43
CA HIS A 65 17.37 13.80 -10.22
C HIS A 65 17.81 13.22 -8.88
N SER A 66 17.00 13.36 -7.82
CA SER A 66 17.36 12.90 -6.48
C SER A 66 17.22 11.39 -6.34
N THR A 67 18.17 10.77 -5.63
CA THR A 67 18.10 9.37 -5.23
C THR A 67 18.80 9.20 -3.90
N ARG A 68 18.45 8.15 -3.14
CA ARG A 68 19.19 7.77 -1.94
C ARG A 68 20.64 7.43 -2.26
N MET A 69 20.92 6.86 -3.44
CA MET A 69 22.32 6.62 -3.83
C MET A 69 23.15 7.92 -3.91
N LEU A 70 22.60 8.99 -4.49
CA LEU A 70 23.27 10.30 -4.50
C LEU A 70 23.32 10.93 -3.11
N HIS A 71 22.28 10.74 -2.29
CA HIS A 71 22.28 11.10 -0.87
C HIS A 71 23.46 10.42 -0.15
N TYR A 72 23.62 9.11 -0.28
CA TYR A 72 24.69 8.35 0.37
C TYR A 72 26.08 8.79 -0.06
N LEU A 73 26.28 9.10 -1.34
CA LEU A 73 27.55 9.65 -1.82
C LEU A 73 27.82 11.06 -1.29
N ARG A 74 26.79 11.87 -1.03
CA ARG A 74 26.93 13.16 -0.32
C ARG A 74 27.27 12.93 1.15
N LEU A 75 26.55 12.05 1.83
CA LEU A 75 26.85 11.65 3.21
C LEU A 75 28.31 11.22 3.37
N PHE A 76 28.83 10.38 2.46
CA PHE A 76 30.22 9.94 2.51
C PHE A 76 31.22 11.11 2.37
N ARG A 77 30.91 12.05 1.49
CA ARG A 77 31.69 13.29 1.34
C ARG A 77 31.66 14.12 2.60
N ASP A 78 30.48 14.30 3.18
CA ASP A 78 30.30 15.06 4.42
C ASP A 78 31.09 14.41 5.55
N LEU A 79 31.04 13.08 5.70
CA LEU A 79 31.86 12.35 6.68
C LEU A 79 33.36 12.60 6.49
N PHE A 80 33.84 12.65 5.25
CA PHE A 80 35.24 12.98 4.97
C PHE A 80 35.59 14.45 5.24
N ASP A 81 34.67 15.37 4.97
CA ASP A 81 34.88 16.80 5.20
C ASP A 81 34.87 17.14 6.69
N HIS A 82 34.04 16.44 7.48
CA HIS A 82 34.00 16.56 8.94
C HIS A 82 35.20 15.89 9.62
N SER A 83 35.78 14.84 9.03
CA SER A 83 36.90 14.09 9.63
C SER A 83 38.06 13.86 8.65
N LYS A 84 39.04 14.78 8.70
CA LYS A 84 40.33 14.61 7.99
C LYS A 84 41.06 13.31 8.37
N PRO A 85 41.08 12.87 9.65
CA PRO A 85 41.67 11.59 10.02
C PRO A 85 40.98 10.40 9.35
N LEU A 86 39.64 10.39 9.29
CA LEU A 86 38.88 9.36 8.59
C LEU A 86 39.23 9.32 7.10
N LYS A 87 39.29 10.48 6.44
CA LYS A 87 39.71 10.58 5.04
C LYS A 87 41.13 10.02 4.81
N ARG A 88 42.07 10.31 5.72
CA ARG A 88 43.43 9.76 5.67
C ARG A 88 43.42 8.23 5.83
N MET A 89 42.68 7.72 6.80
CA MET A 89 42.51 6.27 7.02
C MET A 89 41.94 5.56 5.78
N CYS A 90 40.95 6.17 5.09
CA CYS A 90 40.36 5.62 3.86
C CYS A 90 41.17 5.88 2.59
N THR A 91 42.36 6.49 2.68
CA THR A 91 43.27 6.73 1.54
C THR A 91 44.64 6.09 1.72
N GLU A 92 45.06 5.82 2.95
CA GLU A 92 46.32 5.17 3.25
C GLU A 92 46.24 3.65 3.00
N ILE A 93 47.14 3.14 2.14
CA ILE A 93 47.14 1.74 1.69
C ILE A 93 47.15 0.74 2.86
N ARG A 94 47.96 1.03 3.89
CA ARG A 94 48.07 0.18 5.08
C ARG A 94 46.72 0.08 5.80
N SER A 95 46.11 1.21 6.15
CA SER A 95 44.81 1.27 6.82
C SER A 95 43.69 0.65 5.98
N CYS A 96 43.70 0.85 4.65
CA CYS A 96 42.75 0.21 3.75
C CYS A 96 42.84 -1.33 3.83
N SER A 97 44.06 -1.87 3.83
CA SER A 97 44.28 -3.32 3.98
C SER A 97 43.79 -3.83 5.34
N GLU A 98 44.08 -3.10 6.42
CA GLU A 98 43.63 -3.45 7.78
C GLU A 98 42.09 -3.49 7.86
N ILE A 99 41.39 -2.50 7.30
CA ILE A 99 39.91 -2.46 7.25
C ILE A 99 39.35 -3.64 6.44
N ILE A 100 39.95 -3.97 5.29
CA ILE A 100 39.52 -5.11 4.46
C ILE A 100 39.64 -6.42 5.25
N HIS A 101 40.76 -6.65 5.95
CA HIS A 101 40.94 -7.85 6.75
C HIS A 101 39.99 -7.91 7.95
N ALA A 102 39.75 -6.78 8.61
CA ALA A 102 38.82 -6.70 9.72
C ALA A 102 37.38 -7.03 9.29
N LEU A 103 36.90 -6.44 8.19
CA LEU A 103 35.56 -6.75 7.66
C LEU A 103 35.45 -8.21 7.19
N ALA A 104 36.51 -8.73 6.54
CA ALA A 104 36.54 -10.13 6.14
C ALA A 104 36.41 -11.07 7.35
N GLN A 105 37.15 -10.81 8.42
CA GLN A 105 37.05 -11.57 9.67
C GLN A 105 35.67 -11.44 10.32
N HIS A 106 35.10 -10.22 10.34
CA HIS A 106 33.76 -9.94 10.88
C HIS A 106 32.65 -10.69 10.14
N SER A 107 32.81 -10.89 8.82
CA SER A 107 31.83 -11.61 8.00
C SER A 107 31.87 -13.13 8.14
N HIS A 108 32.94 -13.69 8.70
CA HIS A 108 33.19 -15.14 8.73
C HIS A 108 33.15 -15.86 7.36
N HIS A 109 33.37 -15.13 6.25
CA HIS A 109 33.36 -15.71 4.90
C HIS A 109 34.79 -15.99 4.40
N ASP A 110 35.08 -17.25 4.07
CA ASP A 110 36.43 -17.73 3.72
C ASP A 110 37.06 -16.99 2.53
N ASN A 111 36.24 -16.54 1.56
CA ASN A 111 36.69 -15.81 0.37
C ASN A 111 36.48 -14.29 0.45
N ALA A 112 36.26 -13.72 1.64
CA ALA A 112 35.98 -12.29 1.78
C ALA A 112 37.15 -11.39 1.35
N VAL A 113 38.38 -11.71 1.74
CA VAL A 113 39.55 -10.84 1.46
C VAL A 113 39.76 -10.64 -0.06
N PRO A 114 39.79 -11.69 -0.91
CA PRO A 114 39.93 -11.50 -2.35
C PRO A 114 38.79 -10.67 -2.96
N VAL A 115 37.54 -10.88 -2.53
CA VAL A 115 36.35 -10.18 -3.03
C VAL A 115 36.42 -8.68 -2.70
N LEU A 116 36.66 -8.34 -1.43
CA LEU A 116 36.73 -6.96 -0.95
C LEU A 116 37.93 -6.22 -1.56
N ARG A 117 39.10 -6.88 -1.61
CA ARG A 117 40.31 -6.32 -2.23
C ARG A 117 40.09 -6.04 -3.71
N ARG A 118 39.48 -6.98 -4.44
CA ARG A 118 39.18 -6.79 -5.86
C ARG A 118 38.27 -5.60 -6.09
N LEU A 119 37.19 -5.46 -5.31
CA LEU A 119 36.27 -4.33 -5.44
C LEU A 119 36.96 -2.99 -5.12
N TRP A 120 37.82 -2.94 -4.11
CA TRP A 120 38.63 -1.76 -3.82
C TRP A 120 39.61 -1.41 -4.95
N ASP A 121 40.27 -2.40 -5.55
CA ASP A 121 41.23 -2.19 -6.65
C ASP A 121 40.57 -1.59 -7.89
N VAL A 122 39.37 -2.05 -8.24
CA VAL A 122 38.61 -1.56 -9.41
C VAL A 122 37.79 -0.30 -9.10
N GLY A 123 37.44 -0.06 -7.83
CA GLY A 123 36.58 1.04 -7.41
C GLY A 123 35.19 0.93 -8.04
N ASP A 124 34.77 1.98 -8.74
CA ASP A 124 33.52 1.98 -9.50
C ASP A 124 33.74 1.65 -10.99
N ALA A 125 34.74 0.82 -11.29
CA ALA A 125 35.23 0.46 -12.63
C ALA A 125 35.85 1.60 -13.47
N THR A 126 35.70 2.87 -13.05
CA THR A 126 36.48 4.00 -13.61
C THR A 126 37.84 4.19 -12.93
N MET A 127 38.11 3.41 -11.88
CA MET A 127 39.32 3.47 -11.05
C MET A 127 39.59 4.86 -10.44
N SER A 128 38.56 5.69 -10.25
CA SER A 128 38.72 7.01 -9.63
C SER A 128 39.20 6.86 -8.18
N ARG A 129 40.12 7.73 -7.74
CA ARG A 129 40.62 7.74 -6.35
C ARG A 129 39.48 7.92 -5.34
N THR A 130 38.52 8.77 -5.65
CA THR A 130 37.33 9.03 -4.81
C THR A 130 36.49 7.76 -4.63
N SER A 131 36.27 7.00 -5.71
CA SER A 131 35.52 5.75 -5.65
C SER A 131 36.17 4.73 -4.72
N LYS A 132 37.51 4.63 -4.74
CA LYS A 132 38.26 3.73 -3.84
C LYS A 132 38.09 4.11 -2.38
N SER A 133 38.21 5.40 -2.05
CA SER A 133 38.01 5.88 -0.68
C SER A 133 36.59 5.66 -0.19
N ASN A 134 35.58 5.85 -1.06
CA ASN A 134 34.20 5.55 -0.73
C ASN A 134 33.98 4.06 -0.44
N ALA A 135 34.63 3.15 -1.19
CA ALA A 135 34.52 1.71 -0.92
C ALA A 135 35.11 1.34 0.46
N ILE A 136 36.27 1.90 0.82
CA ILE A 136 36.88 1.66 2.14
C ILE A 136 36.04 2.28 3.26
N LEU A 137 35.47 3.46 3.06
CA LEU A 137 34.53 4.04 4.01
C LEU A 137 33.30 3.14 4.17
N ALA A 138 32.74 2.62 3.07
CA ALA A 138 31.62 1.68 3.13
C ALA A 138 31.96 0.44 3.98
N TYR A 139 33.14 -0.16 3.79
CA TYR A 139 33.60 -1.29 4.61
C TYR A 139 33.72 -0.94 6.09
N HIS A 140 34.25 0.25 6.39
CA HIS A 140 34.39 0.72 7.76
C HIS A 140 33.02 0.94 8.44
N LEU A 141 32.03 1.47 7.70
CA LEU A 141 30.68 1.65 8.20
C LEU A 141 29.98 0.30 8.44
N LEU A 142 30.13 -0.66 7.53
CA LEU A 142 29.59 -2.01 7.70
C LEU A 142 30.17 -2.69 8.93
N LEU A 143 31.50 -2.64 9.12
CA LEU A 143 32.17 -3.20 10.29
C LEU A 143 31.63 -2.64 11.63
N ARG A 144 31.18 -1.37 11.63
CA ARG A 144 30.69 -0.70 12.84
C ARG A 144 29.19 -0.87 13.10
N HIS A 145 28.40 -1.01 12.04
CA HIS A 145 26.95 -0.86 12.15
C HIS A 145 26.15 -2.06 11.61
N GLU A 146 26.80 -2.99 10.90
CA GLU A 146 26.15 -4.17 10.33
C GLU A 146 26.54 -5.44 11.11
N GLU A 147 25.58 -6.33 11.25
CA GLU A 147 25.79 -7.62 11.91
C GLU A 147 26.68 -8.54 11.03
N PRO A 148 27.44 -9.48 11.63
CA PRO A 148 28.25 -10.45 10.91
C PRO A 148 27.51 -11.17 9.77
N SER A 149 26.26 -11.59 10.01
CA SER A 149 25.43 -12.28 9.02
C SER A 149 25.00 -11.38 7.85
N GLY A 150 24.78 -10.09 8.10
CA GLY A 150 24.50 -9.10 7.06
C GLY A 150 25.73 -8.87 6.17
N CYS A 151 26.92 -8.81 6.79
CA CYS A 151 28.20 -8.71 6.06
C CYS A 151 28.48 -9.95 5.20
N LEU A 152 28.22 -11.15 5.74
CA LEU A 152 28.33 -12.43 5.02
C LEU A 152 27.49 -12.42 3.73
N ALA A 153 26.18 -12.15 3.86
CA ALA A 153 25.26 -12.14 2.73
C ALA A 153 25.66 -11.10 1.67
N LEU A 154 26.13 -9.92 2.10
CA LEU A 154 26.64 -8.91 1.17
C LEU A 154 27.85 -9.42 0.39
N ILE A 155 28.84 -10.02 1.07
CA ILE A 155 30.06 -10.50 0.42
C ILE A 155 29.78 -11.62 -0.59
N GLU A 156 28.84 -12.51 -0.30
CA GLU A 156 28.38 -13.53 -1.26
C GLU A 156 27.83 -12.88 -2.54
N MET A 157 26.95 -11.89 -2.41
CA MET A 157 26.42 -11.13 -3.56
C MET A 157 27.49 -10.38 -4.35
N LEU A 158 28.54 -9.91 -3.67
CA LEU A 158 29.67 -9.23 -4.32
C LEU A 158 30.55 -10.23 -5.10
N GLY A 159 30.78 -11.43 -4.55
CA GLY A 159 31.62 -12.46 -5.15
C GLY A 159 31.25 -12.79 -6.59
N ASP A 160 29.94 -12.83 -6.89
CA ASP A 160 29.41 -13.07 -8.22
C ASP A 160 29.70 -11.94 -9.22
N ARG A 161 30.02 -10.72 -8.76
CA ARG A 161 30.08 -9.54 -9.60
C ARG A 161 31.50 -8.99 -9.77
N VAL A 162 32.32 -9.02 -8.73
CA VAL A 162 33.62 -8.32 -8.68
C VAL A 162 34.69 -8.92 -9.61
N PHE A 163 34.56 -10.21 -9.96
CA PHE A 163 35.48 -10.90 -10.87
C PHE A 163 34.99 -10.93 -12.32
N ARG A 164 33.83 -10.34 -12.61
CA ARG A 164 33.25 -10.26 -13.96
C ARG A 164 33.67 -8.96 -14.65
N CYS A 165 32.97 -8.59 -15.72
CA CYS A 165 33.22 -7.38 -16.50
C CYS A 165 33.04 -6.08 -15.68
N ASN A 166 33.53 -4.96 -16.23
CA ASN A 166 33.48 -3.65 -15.59
C ASN A 166 32.06 -3.22 -15.18
N SER A 167 31.04 -3.59 -15.97
CA SER A 167 29.65 -3.27 -15.62
C SER A 167 29.21 -4.00 -14.34
N ALA A 168 29.49 -5.30 -14.23
CA ALA A 168 29.19 -6.07 -13.02
C ALA A 168 29.94 -5.52 -11.80
N GLN A 169 31.20 -5.11 -11.97
CA GLN A 169 31.98 -4.45 -10.92
C GLN A 169 31.34 -3.12 -10.47
N LYS A 170 30.83 -2.30 -11.39
CA LYS A 170 30.08 -1.08 -11.06
C LYS A 170 28.82 -1.38 -10.25
N GLN A 171 28.10 -2.45 -10.59
CA GLN A 171 26.93 -2.87 -9.81
C GLN A 171 27.31 -3.34 -8.40
N ALA A 172 28.44 -4.04 -8.23
CA ALA A 172 28.98 -4.42 -6.93
C ALA A 172 29.33 -3.18 -6.08
N TYR A 173 29.92 -2.15 -6.70
CA TYR A 173 30.20 -0.88 -6.05
C TYR A 173 28.93 -0.17 -5.56
N ASN A 174 27.89 -0.08 -6.41
CA ASN A 174 26.63 0.54 -6.01
C ASN A 174 26.00 -0.21 -4.82
N LEU A 175 26.04 -1.55 -4.85
CA LEU A 175 25.50 -2.39 -3.77
C LEU A 175 26.19 -2.13 -2.42
N VAL A 176 27.53 -2.12 -2.38
CA VAL A 176 28.24 -1.91 -1.11
C VAL A 176 27.99 -0.52 -0.52
N VAL A 177 27.94 0.53 -1.34
CA VAL A 177 27.70 1.90 -0.87
C VAL A 177 26.30 2.02 -0.27
N GLN A 178 25.28 1.47 -0.94
CA GLN A 178 23.91 1.50 -0.45
C GLN A 178 23.76 0.74 0.87
N HIS A 179 24.30 -0.47 0.97
CA HIS A 179 24.25 -1.25 2.21
C HIS A 179 24.94 -0.55 3.37
N ALA A 180 26.15 -0.03 3.15
CA ALA A 180 26.92 0.64 4.20
C ALA A 180 26.26 1.92 4.71
N ALA A 181 25.68 2.73 3.82
CA ALA A 181 24.99 3.95 4.21
C ALA A 181 23.70 3.65 4.98
N ARG A 182 22.93 2.64 4.57
CA ARG A 182 21.74 2.18 5.32
C ARG A 182 22.11 1.65 6.71
N ALA A 183 23.15 0.82 6.81
CA ALA A 183 23.63 0.31 8.09
C ALA A 183 24.02 1.46 9.01
N TYR A 184 24.73 2.46 8.50
CA TYR A 184 25.07 3.68 9.26
C TYR A 184 23.82 4.42 9.74
N GLU A 185 22.86 4.74 8.86
CA GLU A 185 21.62 5.44 9.22
C GLU A 185 20.81 4.67 10.28
N CYS A 186 20.67 3.35 10.13
CA CYS A 186 19.99 2.50 11.12
C CYS A 186 20.75 2.43 12.46
N GLY A 187 22.09 2.37 12.41
CA GLY A 187 22.95 2.33 13.59
C GLY A 187 22.88 3.61 14.42
N GLN A 188 22.68 4.78 13.79
CA GLN A 188 22.53 6.06 14.50
C GLN A 188 21.27 6.12 15.37
N ASN A 189 20.20 5.41 14.99
CA ASN A 189 18.95 5.40 15.74
C ASN A 189 18.96 4.45 16.94
N LYS A 190 19.92 3.50 16.98
CA LYS A 190 20.10 2.60 18.12
C LYS A 190 20.98 3.32 19.16
N GLN A 191 20.36 3.93 20.17
CA GLN A 191 21.11 4.41 21.35
C GLN A 191 21.80 3.22 22.02
N PHE A 192 23.11 3.07 21.79
CA PHE A 192 23.90 2.08 22.51
C PHE A 192 24.11 2.53 23.97
N PRO A 193 24.05 1.60 24.94
CA PRO A 193 24.31 1.91 26.33
C PRO A 193 25.73 2.47 26.52
N ASP A 194 25.80 3.56 27.29
CA ASP A 194 26.83 4.58 27.53
C ASP A 194 28.31 4.20 27.76
N ASN A 195 28.74 2.96 27.55
CA ASN A 195 30.07 2.49 28.00
C ASN A 195 31.25 2.80 27.05
N ASP A 196 31.02 3.33 25.84
CA ASP A 196 32.08 3.59 24.85
C ASP A 196 32.16 5.07 24.41
N LYS A 197 32.02 6.00 25.37
CA LYS A 197 32.00 7.46 25.11
C LYS A 197 33.29 8.05 24.53
N GLN A 198 34.44 7.39 24.67
CA GLN A 198 35.73 8.00 24.27
C GLN A 198 36.06 7.91 22.77
N SER A 199 35.31 7.13 21.97
CA SER A 199 35.55 7.03 20.52
C SER A 199 34.41 7.58 19.64
N SER A 200 33.26 7.95 20.22
CA SER A 200 32.10 8.48 19.49
C SER A 200 32.05 10.00 19.36
N GLU A 201 32.83 10.76 20.14
CA GLU A 201 32.82 12.24 20.12
C GLU A 201 33.28 12.86 18.78
N ASN A 202 33.95 12.10 17.91
CA ASN A 202 34.53 12.62 16.66
C ASN A 202 33.62 12.56 15.42
N LEU A 203 32.41 12.01 15.52
CA LEU A 203 31.43 11.97 14.43
C LEU A 203 30.14 12.64 14.88
N LYS A 204 30.20 13.95 15.18
CA LYS A 204 28.98 14.75 15.35
C LYS A 204 28.16 14.64 14.07
N GLN A 205 26.86 14.36 14.22
CA GLN A 205 25.94 14.23 13.10
C GLN A 205 26.06 15.47 12.19
N PRO A 206 26.27 15.30 10.87
CA PRO A 206 25.92 16.37 9.95
C PRO A 206 24.43 16.67 10.21
N LYS A 207 24.10 17.93 10.53
CA LYS A 207 22.72 18.32 10.85
C LYS A 207 21.81 17.83 9.73
N ALA A 208 20.95 16.85 10.03
CA ALA A 208 20.13 16.12 9.07
C ALA A 208 19.10 16.98 8.30
N GLY A 209 19.14 18.31 8.43
CA GLY A 209 18.22 19.25 7.76
C GLY A 209 18.89 20.33 6.92
N GLN A 210 20.22 20.36 6.75
CA GLN A 210 20.87 21.45 5.97
C GLN A 210 21.02 21.19 4.46
N GLY A 211 20.59 20.03 3.96
CA GLY A 211 20.85 19.61 2.58
C GLY A 211 19.64 19.50 1.63
N SER A 212 18.41 19.61 2.13
CA SER A 212 17.23 19.58 1.26
C SER A 212 17.02 20.97 0.67
N LEU A 213 17.64 21.26 -0.48
CA LEU A 213 17.40 22.45 -1.31
C LEU A 213 16.01 22.43 -1.97
N ILE A 214 15.03 21.76 -1.37
CA ILE A 214 13.68 21.64 -1.91
C ILE A 214 12.92 22.87 -1.43
N GLU A 215 12.94 23.95 -2.21
CA GLU A 215 11.98 25.04 -2.03
C GLU A 215 10.58 24.51 -2.36
N ALA A 216 9.79 24.24 -1.32
CA ALA A 216 8.39 23.87 -1.41
C ALA A 216 7.51 25.11 -1.15
N PRO A 217 6.33 25.23 -1.78
CA PRO A 217 5.34 26.23 -1.39
C PRO A 217 5.08 26.26 0.13
N ALA A 218 5.04 25.07 0.74
CA ALA A 218 4.90 24.88 2.18
C ALA A 218 5.95 25.63 3.02
N ASP A 219 7.20 25.76 2.56
CA ASP A 219 8.24 26.44 3.34
C ASP A 219 7.87 27.92 3.61
N SER A 220 7.31 28.59 2.60
CA SER A 220 6.90 29.99 2.71
C SER A 220 5.69 30.18 3.64
N ASP A 221 4.75 29.25 3.59
CA ASP A 221 3.55 29.28 4.45
C ASP A 221 3.89 28.91 5.90
N ILE A 222 4.76 27.91 6.10
CA ILE A 222 5.28 27.51 7.41
C ILE A 222 6.12 28.65 8.02
N ALA A 223 6.93 29.35 7.23
CA ALA A 223 7.68 30.51 7.69
C ALA A 223 6.78 31.64 8.20
N GLY A 224 5.56 31.76 7.64
CA GLY A 224 4.53 32.72 8.06
C GLY A 224 3.81 32.35 9.37
N VAL A 225 4.00 31.15 9.91
CA VAL A 225 3.41 30.73 11.20
C VAL A 225 4.03 31.54 12.34
N SER A 226 3.20 32.23 13.11
CA SER A 226 3.63 33.13 14.20
C SER A 226 4.22 32.40 15.41
N ASP A 227 3.73 31.19 15.70
CA ASP A 227 4.24 30.36 16.78
C ASP A 227 5.55 29.67 16.34
N ALA A 228 6.65 30.01 17.01
CA ALA A 228 7.97 29.49 16.67
C ALA A 228 8.11 27.97 16.88
N ASN A 229 7.44 27.40 17.89
CA ASN A 229 7.49 25.97 18.17
C ASN A 229 6.69 25.20 17.12
N LEU A 230 5.49 25.68 16.79
CA LEU A 230 4.67 25.10 15.73
C LEU A 230 5.39 25.16 14.38
N ARG A 231 6.07 26.27 14.07
CA ARG A 231 6.86 26.41 12.85
C ARG A 231 7.99 25.38 12.76
N ILE A 232 8.75 25.18 13.84
CA ILE A 232 9.82 24.16 13.88
C ILE A 232 9.21 22.78 13.65
N PHE A 233 8.12 22.48 14.34
CA PHE A 233 7.41 21.21 14.22
C PHE A 233 6.90 20.95 12.79
N CYS A 234 6.29 21.94 12.13
CA CYS A 234 5.86 21.82 10.74
C CYS A 234 7.06 21.62 9.79
N GLN A 235 8.19 22.31 10.02
CA GLN A 235 9.39 22.12 9.20
C GLN A 235 9.95 20.70 9.33
N GLU A 236 9.95 20.13 10.54
CA GLU A 236 10.33 18.75 10.80
C GLU A 236 9.38 17.76 10.12
N ALA A 237 8.06 18.00 10.20
CA ALA A 237 7.04 17.19 9.53
C ALA A 237 7.21 17.20 8.00
N LEU A 238 7.43 18.38 7.40
CA LEU A 238 7.68 18.51 5.96
C LEU A 238 8.96 17.79 5.54
N SER A 239 10.03 17.95 6.31
CA SER A 239 11.30 17.24 6.07
C SER A 239 11.12 15.72 6.13
N LYS A 240 10.29 15.23 7.07
CA LYS A 240 9.97 13.80 7.18
C LYS A 240 9.14 13.29 6.00
N ILE A 241 8.21 14.08 5.48
CA ILE A 241 7.50 13.76 4.21
C ILE A 241 8.50 13.67 3.05
N HIS A 242 9.41 14.63 2.90
CA HIS A 242 10.42 14.60 1.83
C HIS A 242 11.28 13.34 1.89
N PHE A 243 11.71 12.93 3.09
CA PHE A 243 12.45 11.69 3.28
C PHE A 243 11.65 10.45 2.83
N MET A 244 10.39 10.34 3.25
CA MET A 244 9.52 9.21 2.88
C MET A 244 9.25 9.17 1.37
N VAL A 245 9.05 10.34 0.75
CA VAL A 245 8.84 10.49 -0.69
C VAL A 245 10.11 10.12 -1.47
N GLU A 246 11.31 10.51 -1.00
CA GLU A 246 12.57 10.10 -1.61
C GLU A 246 12.71 8.58 -1.64
N ASP A 247 12.46 7.91 -0.50
CA ASP A 247 12.53 6.44 -0.42
C ASP A 247 11.50 5.76 -1.35
N TYR A 248 10.26 6.26 -1.36
CA TYR A 248 9.23 5.73 -2.25
C TYR A 248 9.62 5.89 -3.73
N LEU A 249 10.07 7.08 -4.12
CA LEU A 249 10.36 7.39 -5.51
C LEU A 249 11.55 6.61 -6.06
N ASP A 250 12.55 6.26 -5.25
CA ASP A 250 13.63 5.37 -5.70
C ASP A 250 13.08 4.01 -6.17
N GLY A 251 12.22 3.38 -5.35
CA GLY A 251 11.57 2.13 -5.72
C GLY A 251 10.61 2.28 -6.89
N HIS A 252 9.84 3.37 -6.94
CA HIS A 252 8.91 3.63 -8.06
C HIS A 252 9.65 3.82 -9.39
N LYS A 253 10.77 4.55 -9.40
CA LYS A 253 11.61 4.73 -10.59
C LYS A 253 12.16 3.39 -11.07
N GLU A 254 12.65 2.54 -10.16
CA GLU A 254 13.12 1.20 -10.52
C GLU A 254 12.01 0.35 -11.15
N CYS A 255 10.81 0.36 -10.56
CA CYS A 255 9.65 -0.34 -11.12
C CYS A 255 9.22 0.22 -12.49
N ALA A 256 9.24 1.54 -12.68
CA ALA A 256 8.96 2.19 -13.95
C ALA A 256 10.01 1.82 -15.01
N PHE A 257 11.28 1.84 -14.64
CA PHE A 257 12.40 1.43 -15.48
C PHE A 257 12.28 -0.03 -15.91
N LYS A 258 12.00 -0.93 -14.96
CA LYS A 258 11.71 -2.36 -15.21
C LYS A 258 10.59 -2.52 -16.22
N SER A 259 9.45 -1.89 -15.97
CA SER A 259 8.23 -2.06 -16.77
C SER A 259 8.32 -1.48 -18.19
N SER A 260 9.06 -0.38 -18.37
CA SER A 260 9.11 0.34 -19.65
C SER A 260 10.31 0.00 -20.54
N LEU A 261 11.43 -0.44 -19.97
CA LEU A 261 12.69 -0.59 -20.71
C LEU A 261 13.32 -1.96 -20.48
N HIS A 262 13.57 -2.31 -19.22
CA HIS A 262 14.45 -3.41 -18.88
C HIS A 262 13.80 -4.79 -19.10
N GLU A 263 12.63 -5.04 -18.53
CA GLU A 263 11.93 -6.32 -18.70
C GLU A 263 11.34 -6.50 -20.11
N PRO A 264 10.83 -5.45 -20.79
CA PRO A 264 10.51 -5.54 -22.22
C PRO A 264 11.70 -5.93 -23.10
N ALA A 265 12.91 -5.45 -22.80
CA ALA A 265 14.11 -5.83 -23.54
C ALA A 265 14.46 -7.31 -23.32
N ARG A 266 14.41 -7.80 -22.08
CA ARG A 266 14.62 -9.22 -21.77
C ARG A 266 13.60 -10.10 -22.50
N PHE A 267 12.32 -9.79 -22.36
CA PHE A 267 11.24 -10.49 -23.04
C PHE A 267 11.43 -10.51 -24.56
N TYR A 268 11.80 -9.37 -25.16
CA TYR A 268 12.05 -9.28 -26.60
C TYR A 268 13.18 -10.20 -27.06
N PHE A 269 14.33 -10.21 -26.39
CA PHE A 269 15.44 -11.09 -26.75
C PHE A 269 15.12 -12.56 -26.52
N ASP A 270 14.35 -12.88 -25.47
CA ASP A 270 13.87 -14.23 -25.18
C ASP A 270 13.01 -14.78 -26.32
N ILE A 271 11.98 -14.04 -26.75
CA ILE A 271 11.10 -14.47 -27.84
C ILE A 271 11.77 -14.41 -29.23
N CYS A 272 12.87 -13.67 -29.36
CA CYS A 272 13.74 -13.73 -30.54
C CYS A 272 14.66 -14.95 -30.56
N GLY A 273 14.75 -15.71 -29.46
CA GLY A 273 15.67 -16.83 -29.31
C GLY A 273 17.13 -16.40 -29.08
N ASN A 274 17.39 -15.16 -28.69
CA ASN A 274 18.73 -14.65 -28.39
C ASN A 274 19.00 -14.63 -26.89
N SER A 275 19.25 -15.81 -26.31
CA SER A 275 19.56 -15.95 -24.88
C SER A 275 20.81 -15.17 -24.46
N HIS A 276 21.82 -15.09 -25.32
CA HIS A 276 23.03 -14.30 -25.05
C HIS A 276 22.67 -12.84 -24.78
N HIS A 277 21.87 -12.21 -25.64
CA HIS A 277 21.50 -10.81 -25.42
C HIS A 277 20.55 -10.62 -24.25
N ARG A 278 19.59 -11.54 -24.08
CA ARG A 278 18.66 -11.55 -22.95
C ARG A 278 19.42 -11.50 -21.61
N ASP A 279 20.42 -12.35 -21.45
CA ASP A 279 21.18 -12.47 -20.19
C ASP A 279 22.11 -11.25 -19.99
N HIS A 280 22.56 -10.61 -21.08
CA HIS A 280 23.36 -9.39 -21.04
C HIS A 280 22.53 -8.10 -20.88
N VAL A 281 21.20 -8.15 -20.91
CA VAL A 281 20.38 -6.98 -20.54
C VAL A 281 20.69 -6.55 -19.10
N ASN A 282 20.78 -7.51 -18.16
CA ASN A 282 21.05 -7.25 -16.74
C ASN A 282 22.48 -6.76 -16.46
N VAL A 283 23.38 -6.91 -17.42
CA VAL A 283 24.81 -6.63 -17.24
C VAL A 283 25.20 -5.41 -18.06
N HIS A 284 25.12 -5.46 -19.39
CA HIS A 284 25.56 -4.37 -20.26
C HIS A 284 24.40 -3.51 -20.76
N GLY A 285 23.28 -4.13 -21.16
CA GLY A 285 22.12 -3.40 -21.71
C GLY A 285 21.57 -2.36 -20.73
N ILE A 286 21.55 -2.69 -19.44
CA ILE A 286 21.09 -1.80 -18.36
C ILE A 286 21.80 -0.45 -18.36
N ASN A 287 23.11 -0.39 -18.66
CA ASN A 287 23.85 0.88 -18.71
C ASN A 287 23.29 1.81 -19.77
N GLY A 288 22.90 1.27 -20.94
CA GLY A 288 22.30 2.03 -22.03
C GLY A 288 20.93 2.55 -21.67
N TRP A 289 20.07 1.70 -21.12
CA TRP A 289 18.73 2.10 -20.70
C TRP A 289 18.74 3.16 -19.59
N LEU A 290 19.64 3.01 -18.61
CA LEU A 290 19.86 4.01 -17.55
C LEU A 290 20.34 5.34 -18.14
N CYS A 291 21.28 5.29 -19.09
CA CYS A 291 21.79 6.46 -19.81
C CYS A 291 20.72 7.15 -20.66
N LEU A 292 19.81 6.39 -21.29
CA LEU A 292 18.65 6.93 -22.02
C LEU A 292 17.74 7.72 -21.08
N VAL A 293 17.34 7.14 -19.94
CA VAL A 293 16.46 7.79 -18.96
C VAL A 293 17.10 9.03 -18.36
N ARG A 294 18.39 8.95 -17.99
CA ARG A 294 19.15 10.09 -17.49
C ARG A 294 19.29 11.19 -18.54
N GLY A 295 19.59 10.83 -19.79
CA GLY A 295 19.70 11.78 -20.89
C GLY A 295 18.38 12.47 -21.20
N TRP A 296 17.27 11.73 -21.23
CA TRP A 296 15.97 12.28 -21.59
C TRP A 296 15.33 13.09 -20.46
N PHE A 297 15.29 12.58 -19.24
CA PHE A 297 14.55 13.20 -18.13
C PHE A 297 15.43 13.90 -17.11
N GLY A 298 16.76 13.74 -17.18
CA GLY A 298 17.61 14.00 -16.02
C GLY A 298 17.36 13.01 -14.87
N CYS A 299 16.57 11.95 -15.11
CA CYS A 299 16.17 11.02 -14.07
C CYS A 299 17.35 10.12 -13.69
N GLN A 300 17.79 10.23 -12.44
CA GLN A 300 18.74 9.32 -11.85
C GLN A 300 17.97 8.21 -11.15
N LEU A 301 18.32 6.97 -11.48
CA LEU A 301 17.90 5.78 -10.75
C LEU A 301 18.91 5.51 -9.63
N PRO A 302 18.53 4.78 -8.55
CA PRO A 302 19.47 4.38 -7.50
C PRO A 302 20.59 3.45 -8.00
N MET A 303 20.61 3.12 -9.29
CA MET A 303 21.72 2.47 -9.99
C MET A 303 22.49 3.48 -10.86
N ILE A 304 23.78 3.67 -10.57
CA ILE A 304 24.66 4.52 -11.38
C ILE A 304 25.23 3.70 -12.54
N PRO A 305 24.96 4.06 -13.82
CA PRO A 305 25.45 3.32 -14.97
C PRO A 305 26.95 3.49 -15.18
N LEU A 306 27.57 2.51 -15.84
CA LEU A 306 28.89 2.65 -16.45
C LEU A 306 28.72 3.31 -17.85
N SER A 307 28.81 4.64 -17.92
CA SER A 307 28.58 5.38 -19.18
C SER A 307 29.52 4.99 -20.31
N GLY A 308 30.76 4.60 -19.98
CA GLY A 308 31.78 4.17 -20.95
C GLY A 308 31.69 2.71 -21.37
N ASP A 309 30.58 2.01 -21.09
CA ASP A 309 30.41 0.61 -21.48
C ASP A 309 30.29 0.48 -23.01
N HIS A 310 31.24 -0.22 -23.63
CA HIS A 310 31.28 -0.48 -25.08
C HIS A 310 30.44 -1.70 -25.48
N ASP A 311 30.04 -2.52 -24.51
CA ASP A 311 29.29 -3.76 -24.73
C ASP A 311 27.77 -3.58 -24.57
N THR A 312 27.31 -2.34 -24.38
CA THR A 312 25.89 -2.02 -24.15
C THR A 312 24.96 -2.57 -25.24
N PHE A 313 25.45 -2.71 -26.48
CA PHE A 313 24.71 -3.28 -27.61
C PHE A 313 24.26 -4.73 -27.39
N LYS A 314 24.93 -5.48 -26.50
CA LYS A 314 24.59 -6.87 -26.17
C LYS A 314 23.27 -7.00 -25.39
N GLY A 315 22.61 -5.92 -24.99
CA GLY A 315 21.33 -5.99 -24.26
C GLY A 315 20.44 -4.76 -24.42
N CYS A 316 20.77 -3.87 -25.35
CA CYS A 316 20.03 -2.65 -25.62
C CYS A 316 19.92 -2.47 -27.15
N ALA A 317 18.69 -2.36 -27.65
CA ALA A 317 18.37 -2.32 -29.07
C ALA A 317 16.99 -1.69 -29.26
N ASP A 318 16.53 -1.52 -30.51
CA ASP A 318 15.21 -0.94 -30.82
C ASP A 318 14.04 -1.92 -30.55
N VAL A 319 13.96 -2.44 -29.32
CA VAL A 319 13.03 -3.49 -28.89
C VAL A 319 11.55 -3.12 -29.04
N TRP A 320 11.17 -1.85 -28.84
CA TRP A 320 9.77 -1.44 -28.98
C TRP A 320 9.32 -1.39 -30.44
N SER A 321 10.24 -1.10 -31.38
CA SER A 321 9.97 -1.31 -32.82
C SER A 321 9.85 -2.79 -33.19
N GLY A 322 10.44 -3.68 -32.39
CA GLY A 322 10.33 -5.13 -32.52
C GLY A 322 9.07 -5.74 -31.89
N LEU A 323 8.41 -5.03 -30.97
CA LEU A 323 7.24 -5.50 -30.22
C LEU A 323 5.92 -4.88 -30.69
N SER A 324 4.82 -5.58 -30.42
CA SER A 324 3.46 -5.08 -30.66
C SER A 324 2.96 -4.14 -29.56
N GLU A 325 2.04 -3.22 -29.87
CA GLU A 325 1.43 -2.35 -28.84
C GLU A 325 0.67 -3.16 -27.78
N LYS A 326 0.20 -4.37 -28.12
CA LYS A 326 -0.39 -5.30 -27.15
C LYS A 326 0.60 -5.72 -26.06
N ALA A 327 1.90 -5.78 -26.35
CA ALA A 327 2.90 -6.00 -25.31
C ALA A 327 2.92 -4.81 -24.33
N TRP A 328 2.86 -3.58 -24.85
CA TRP A 328 2.79 -2.39 -24.01
C TRP A 328 1.52 -2.36 -23.15
N GLU A 329 0.36 -2.76 -23.68
CA GLU A 329 -0.88 -2.91 -22.89
C GLU A 329 -0.71 -3.83 -21.67
N VAL A 330 0.10 -4.88 -21.80
CA VAL A 330 0.41 -5.80 -20.71
C VAL A 330 1.42 -5.19 -19.73
N PHE A 331 2.50 -4.59 -20.23
CA PHE A 331 3.56 -4.00 -19.39
C PHE A 331 3.12 -2.73 -18.65
N GLN A 332 2.22 -1.93 -19.21
CA GLN A 332 1.70 -0.71 -18.57
C GLN A 332 0.65 -0.99 -17.48
N SER A 333 0.18 -2.23 -17.38
CA SER A 333 -0.85 -2.62 -16.40
C SER A 333 -0.35 -2.43 -14.97
N GLU A 334 -1.23 -1.90 -14.12
CA GLU A 334 -0.93 -1.67 -12.70
C GLU A 334 -0.53 -2.98 -11.98
N ASP A 335 -1.17 -4.09 -12.34
CA ASP A 335 -0.92 -5.42 -11.77
C ASP A 335 0.45 -5.99 -12.17
N ASN A 336 1.07 -5.47 -13.23
CA ASN A 336 2.35 -5.94 -13.75
C ASN A 336 3.51 -5.00 -13.45
N PHE A 337 3.23 -3.86 -12.82
CA PHE A 337 4.21 -2.82 -12.54
C PHE A 337 5.39 -3.36 -11.71
N GLY A 338 6.59 -3.26 -12.27
CA GLY A 338 7.85 -3.65 -11.64
C GLY A 338 8.13 -5.15 -11.60
N LYS A 339 7.25 -5.99 -12.16
CA LYS A 339 7.43 -7.45 -12.20
C LYS A 339 8.43 -7.86 -13.27
N ASP A 340 9.16 -8.93 -12.99
CA ASP A 340 10.00 -9.59 -13.99
C ASP A 340 9.11 -10.27 -15.05
N TYR A 341 9.51 -10.23 -16.32
CA TYR A 341 8.63 -10.64 -17.42
C TYR A 341 8.18 -12.11 -17.31
N GLU A 342 9.00 -12.98 -16.71
CA GLU A 342 8.66 -14.38 -16.48
C GLU A 342 7.42 -14.56 -15.58
N GLY A 343 7.12 -13.59 -14.71
CA GLY A 343 5.97 -13.58 -13.81
C GLY A 343 4.73 -12.86 -14.36
N ILE A 344 4.82 -12.25 -15.55
CA ILE A 344 3.74 -11.43 -16.11
C ILE A 344 2.74 -12.28 -16.90
N LYS A 345 1.49 -12.33 -16.43
CA LYS A 345 0.39 -12.98 -17.14
C LYS A 345 0.01 -12.18 -18.39
N GLY A 346 -0.18 -12.88 -19.51
CA GLY A 346 -0.64 -12.30 -20.77
C GLY A 346 0.47 -11.99 -21.78
N LEU A 347 1.75 -12.13 -21.40
CA LEU A 347 2.84 -12.09 -22.37
C LEU A 347 2.77 -13.29 -23.32
N SER A 348 3.07 -13.04 -24.59
CA SER A 348 3.00 -14.05 -25.65
C SER A 348 4.04 -13.80 -26.72
N SER A 349 4.68 -14.86 -27.22
CA SER A 349 5.60 -14.80 -28.37
C SER A 349 4.95 -14.19 -29.63
N LYS A 350 3.62 -14.22 -29.72
CA LYS A 350 2.83 -13.56 -30.78
C LYS A 350 2.97 -12.03 -30.79
N PHE A 351 3.55 -11.44 -29.76
CA PHE A 351 3.82 -10.00 -29.71
C PHE A 351 5.08 -9.58 -30.47
N LEU A 352 5.89 -10.53 -30.95
CA LEU A 352 7.04 -10.25 -31.81
C LEU A 352 6.56 -9.79 -33.19
N LYS A 353 6.84 -8.52 -33.54
CA LYS A 353 6.60 -7.96 -34.88
C LYS A 353 7.80 -8.14 -35.79
N ASN A 354 9.01 -7.94 -35.25
CA ASN A 354 10.22 -7.90 -36.05
C ASN A 354 11.44 -8.32 -35.23
N ALA A 355 12.00 -9.49 -35.55
CA ALA A 355 13.15 -10.06 -34.85
C ALA A 355 14.50 -9.40 -35.22
N ARG A 356 14.56 -8.53 -36.25
CA ARG A 356 15.83 -8.01 -36.77
C ARG A 356 16.63 -7.21 -35.74
N TYR A 357 15.94 -6.53 -34.82
CA TYR A 357 16.59 -5.76 -33.76
C TYR A 357 17.18 -6.66 -32.67
N GLY A 358 16.82 -7.95 -32.67
CA GLY A 358 17.36 -8.97 -31.77
C GLY A 358 18.64 -9.61 -32.29
N SER A 359 19.10 -9.24 -33.50
CA SER A 359 20.39 -9.69 -34.04
C SER A 359 21.56 -9.05 -33.30
N TYR A 360 22.75 -9.64 -33.46
CA TYR A 360 23.98 -9.14 -32.85
C TYR A 360 24.26 -7.66 -33.21
N ASP A 361 24.04 -7.30 -34.48
CA ASP A 361 24.29 -5.95 -34.98
C ASP A 361 23.13 -4.96 -34.70
N GLY A 362 21.96 -5.47 -34.30
CA GLY A 362 20.75 -4.66 -34.11
C GLY A 362 20.89 -3.58 -33.03
N GLY A 363 21.72 -3.81 -32.02
CA GLY A 363 21.98 -2.85 -30.94
C GLY A 363 22.89 -1.69 -31.35
N HIS A 364 23.86 -1.91 -32.25
CA HIS A 364 24.86 -0.90 -32.61
C HIS A 364 24.24 0.35 -33.25
N ALA A 365 23.30 0.17 -34.19
CA ALA A 365 22.62 1.28 -34.84
C ALA A 365 21.72 2.07 -33.86
N PHE A 366 21.21 1.41 -32.83
CA PHE A 366 20.33 2.03 -31.83
C PHE A 366 21.13 2.89 -30.85
N ILE A 367 22.19 2.35 -30.24
CA ILE A 367 22.90 2.97 -29.12
C ILE A 367 23.98 3.95 -29.58
N GLY A 368 24.77 3.59 -30.60
CA GLY A 368 26.08 4.18 -30.86
C GLY A 368 27.22 3.28 -30.36
N ARG A 369 28.36 3.88 -30.00
CA ARG A 369 29.57 3.15 -29.58
C ARG A 369 29.62 2.85 -28.08
N THR A 370 28.93 3.66 -27.27
CA THR A 370 28.88 3.53 -25.80
C THR A 370 27.50 3.89 -25.27
N ALA A 371 27.21 3.54 -24.01
CA ALA A 371 26.03 4.04 -23.30
C ALA A 371 25.99 5.59 -23.22
N GLU A 372 27.15 6.26 -23.18
CA GLU A 372 27.24 7.72 -23.19
C GLU A 372 26.73 8.35 -24.51
N ASP A 373 26.95 7.71 -25.66
CA ASP A 373 26.42 8.19 -26.95
C ASP A 373 24.89 8.21 -26.94
N LEU A 374 24.29 7.16 -26.37
CA LEU A 374 22.85 7.04 -26.16
C LEU A 374 22.33 8.15 -25.24
N GLU A 375 23.03 8.44 -24.14
CA GLU A 375 22.68 9.56 -23.25
C GLU A 375 22.72 10.91 -23.97
N LYS A 376 23.79 11.19 -24.72
CA LYS A 376 23.94 12.45 -25.48
C LYS A 376 22.81 12.65 -26.47
N ALA A 377 22.47 11.61 -27.24
CA ALA A 377 21.39 11.66 -28.21
C ALA A 377 20.01 11.78 -27.54
N ALA A 378 19.78 11.09 -26.41
CA ALA A 378 18.56 11.27 -25.61
C ALA A 378 18.42 12.69 -25.04
N ARG A 379 19.53 13.30 -24.60
CA ARG A 379 19.57 14.70 -24.12
C ARG A 379 19.24 15.69 -25.23
N GLN A 380 19.61 15.37 -26.47
CA GLN A 380 19.23 16.14 -27.66
C GLN A 380 17.80 15.86 -28.13
N LYS A 381 17.02 15.07 -27.38
CA LYS A 381 15.63 14.69 -27.70
C LYS A 381 15.50 14.03 -29.07
N ASP A 382 16.47 13.20 -29.43
CA ASP A 382 16.42 12.45 -30.69
C ASP A 382 15.12 11.65 -30.79
N LYS A 383 14.38 11.85 -31.89
CA LYS A 383 13.05 11.28 -32.13
C LYS A 383 13.04 9.77 -32.01
N LYS A 384 14.17 9.08 -32.29
CA LYS A 384 14.26 7.62 -32.16
C LYS A 384 13.97 7.11 -30.74
N TYR A 385 14.26 7.90 -29.71
CA TYR A 385 14.06 7.49 -28.31
C TYR A 385 12.74 7.99 -27.72
N LYS A 386 11.96 8.78 -28.46
CA LYS A 386 10.70 9.34 -27.96
C LYS A 386 9.75 8.27 -27.43
N GLN A 387 9.60 7.15 -28.15
CA GLN A 387 8.72 6.06 -27.71
C GLN A 387 9.14 5.43 -26.37
N TYR A 388 10.44 5.38 -26.10
CA TYR A 388 10.99 4.85 -24.85
C TYR A 388 10.73 5.82 -23.71
N ALA A 389 10.94 7.11 -23.97
CA ALA A 389 10.64 8.16 -23.03
C ALA A 389 9.15 8.25 -22.70
N ASP A 390 8.27 8.20 -23.70
CA ASP A 390 6.82 8.25 -23.49
C ASP A 390 6.34 7.08 -22.60
N LYS A 391 6.86 5.86 -22.84
CA LYS A 391 6.53 4.68 -22.04
C LYS A 391 7.07 4.75 -20.62
N PHE A 392 8.26 5.32 -20.40
CA PHE A 392 8.77 5.59 -19.06
C PHE A 392 7.93 6.67 -18.34
N ALA A 393 7.61 7.78 -19.03
CA ALA A 393 6.85 8.90 -18.48
C ALA A 393 5.42 8.53 -18.07
N TYR A 394 4.80 7.54 -18.73
CA TYR A 394 3.47 7.04 -18.36
C TYR A 394 3.35 6.71 -16.86
N PHE A 395 4.37 6.09 -16.27
CA PHE A 395 4.38 5.72 -14.86
C PHE A 395 4.55 6.90 -13.90
N PHE A 396 4.83 8.10 -14.41
CA PHE A 396 4.91 9.35 -13.66
C PHE A 396 3.74 10.29 -13.98
N THR A 397 2.70 9.79 -14.64
CA THR A 397 1.45 10.54 -14.77
C THR A 397 0.77 10.68 -13.41
N LYS A 398 0.04 11.78 -13.21
CA LYS A 398 -0.72 12.06 -11.98
C LYS A 398 -1.55 10.86 -11.53
N LYS A 399 -2.32 10.28 -12.45
CA LYS A 399 -3.22 9.15 -12.20
C LYS A 399 -2.49 7.89 -11.71
N PHE A 400 -1.29 7.62 -12.24
CA PHE A 400 -0.55 6.41 -11.89
C PHE A 400 0.28 6.61 -10.62
N LEU A 401 1.10 7.66 -10.59
CA LEU A 401 2.08 7.87 -9.54
C LEU A 401 1.43 8.34 -8.23
N VAL A 402 0.61 9.39 -8.26
CA VAL A 402 0.11 10.02 -7.02
C VAL A 402 -0.75 9.03 -6.23
N LYS A 403 -1.62 8.29 -6.91
CA LYS A 403 -2.44 7.25 -6.28
C LYS A 403 -1.57 6.22 -5.56
N LYS A 404 -0.64 5.59 -6.29
CA LYS A 404 0.23 4.55 -5.71
C LYS A 404 1.13 5.09 -4.61
N MET A 405 1.65 6.30 -4.77
CA MET A 405 2.52 6.95 -3.79
C MET A 405 1.76 7.20 -2.49
N PHE A 406 0.58 7.80 -2.59
CA PHE A 406 -0.25 8.06 -1.42
C PHE A 406 -0.66 6.76 -0.72
N GLU A 407 -1.17 5.78 -1.47
CA GLU A 407 -1.62 4.50 -0.89
C GLU A 407 -0.48 3.76 -0.19
N ALA A 408 0.71 3.72 -0.78
CA ALA A 408 1.87 3.06 -0.19
C ALA A 408 2.38 3.78 1.08
N LEU A 409 2.45 5.12 1.05
CA LEU A 409 2.88 5.92 2.19
C LEU A 409 1.85 5.86 3.33
N ASN A 410 0.56 5.99 3.02
CA ASN A 410 -0.54 5.94 4.00
C ASN A 410 -0.77 4.55 4.60
N ALA A 411 -0.38 3.49 3.90
CA ALA A 411 -0.39 2.13 4.44
C ALA A 411 0.72 1.90 5.48
N GLU A 412 1.75 2.77 5.52
CA GLU A 412 2.89 2.69 6.43
C GLU A 412 3.54 1.28 6.47
N SER A 413 3.52 0.57 5.33
CA SER A 413 3.89 -0.85 5.26
C SER A 413 5.40 -1.09 5.36
N LYS A 414 6.21 -0.03 5.27
CA LYS A 414 7.66 -0.06 5.46
C LYS A 414 8.05 0.71 6.73
N PRO A 415 9.11 0.30 7.45
CA PRO A 415 9.63 1.05 8.60
C PRO A 415 9.89 2.53 8.28
N GLU A 416 10.37 2.85 7.09
CA GLU A 416 10.66 4.20 6.63
C GLU A 416 9.42 5.07 6.51
N PHE A 417 8.23 4.47 6.31
CA PHE A 417 6.96 5.18 6.10
C PHE A 417 6.18 5.39 7.41
N VAL A 418 6.65 4.85 8.53
CA VAL A 418 5.94 4.92 9.80
C VAL A 418 5.75 6.35 10.29
N GLY A 419 4.50 6.69 10.58
CA GLY A 419 4.05 8.01 10.98
C GLY A 419 3.81 8.98 9.82
N PHE A 420 3.75 8.51 8.57
CA PHE A 420 3.37 9.33 7.41
C PHE A 420 2.01 10.01 7.62
N ARG A 421 1.00 9.27 8.10
CA ARG A 421 -0.34 9.85 8.31
C ARG A 421 -0.29 10.96 9.34
N LYS A 422 0.42 10.73 10.45
CA LYS A 422 0.56 11.69 11.54
C LYS A 422 1.19 13.00 11.03
N VAL A 423 2.32 12.92 10.30
CA VAL A 423 2.97 14.14 9.80
C VAL A 423 2.14 14.89 8.77
N CYS A 424 1.29 14.20 8.00
CA CYS A 424 0.35 14.87 7.10
C CYS A 424 -0.74 15.62 7.89
N GLU A 425 -1.33 14.99 8.91
CA GLU A 425 -2.30 15.64 9.81
C GLU A 425 -1.67 16.82 10.56
N ASP A 426 -0.40 16.71 10.94
CA ASP A 426 0.34 17.79 11.61
C ASP A 426 0.54 19.02 10.70
N LEU A 427 0.70 18.81 9.39
CA LEU A 427 0.83 19.89 8.40
C LEU A 427 -0.52 20.43 7.90
N PHE A 428 -1.56 19.61 7.97
CA PHE A 428 -2.85 19.91 7.36
C PHE A 428 -3.49 21.21 7.86
N PRO A 429 -3.41 21.61 9.14
CA PRO A 429 -3.96 22.90 9.60
C PRO A 429 -3.38 24.12 8.86
N VAL A 430 -2.08 24.11 8.56
CA VAL A 430 -1.41 25.20 7.82
C VAL A 430 -1.90 25.22 6.37
N PHE A 431 -1.95 24.04 5.74
CA PHE A 431 -2.47 23.86 4.39
C PHE A 431 -3.95 24.27 4.26
N LYS A 432 -4.81 23.77 5.16
CA LYS A 432 -6.23 24.10 5.27
C LYS A 432 -6.45 25.60 5.41
N GLY A 433 -5.74 26.24 6.34
CA GLY A 433 -5.84 27.69 6.56
C GLY A 433 -5.43 28.51 5.34
N LYS A 434 -4.42 28.05 4.60
CA LYS A 434 -3.94 28.72 3.38
C LYS A 434 -4.94 28.65 2.23
N PHE A 435 -5.56 27.49 2.03
CA PHE A 435 -6.41 27.22 0.87
C PHE A 435 -7.91 27.21 1.16
N LEU A 436 -8.32 27.60 2.38
CA LEU A 436 -9.72 27.68 2.82
C LEU A 436 -10.48 26.36 2.64
N ILE A 437 -9.81 25.26 2.94
CA ILE A 437 -10.39 23.90 2.84
C ILE A 437 -11.43 23.72 3.95
N ALA A 438 -12.57 23.09 3.64
CA ALA A 438 -13.69 22.99 4.57
C ALA A 438 -13.53 21.80 5.53
N GLU A 439 -13.01 20.70 5.01
CA GLU A 439 -12.86 19.38 5.64
C GLU A 439 -12.02 19.47 6.92
N ASP A 440 -12.39 18.71 7.96
CA ASP A 440 -11.84 18.89 9.30
C ASP A 440 -10.49 18.20 9.50
N ASN A 441 -10.23 17.13 8.75
CA ASN A 441 -8.97 16.41 8.79
C ASN A 441 -8.44 16.07 7.39
N PHE A 442 -7.18 15.66 7.33
CA PHE A 442 -6.48 15.39 6.09
C PHE A 442 -7.13 14.27 5.28
N LEU A 443 -7.61 13.22 5.94
CA LEU A 443 -8.23 12.09 5.24
C LEU A 443 -9.59 12.44 4.61
N GLU A 444 -10.40 13.26 5.29
CA GLU A 444 -11.65 13.79 4.71
C GLU A 444 -11.39 14.66 3.48
N PHE A 445 -10.29 15.41 3.46
CA PHE A 445 -9.90 16.16 2.27
C PHE A 445 -9.49 15.26 1.09
N LEU A 446 -8.85 14.12 1.37
CA LEU A 446 -8.27 13.28 0.32
C LEU A 446 -9.20 12.21 -0.22
N TYR A 447 -10.26 11.86 0.49
CA TYR A 447 -11.16 10.80 0.08
C TYR A 447 -12.58 11.32 -0.03
N ASP A 448 -13.41 10.62 -0.80
CA ASP A 448 -14.85 10.87 -0.83
C ASP A 448 -15.52 10.70 0.55
N ASP A 449 -16.78 11.12 0.69
CA ASP A 449 -17.54 11.05 1.95
C ASP A 449 -17.59 9.63 2.55
N ASP A 450 -17.52 8.60 1.70
CA ASP A 450 -17.49 7.18 2.09
C ASP A 450 -16.08 6.70 2.49
N LEU A 451 -15.06 7.51 2.22
CA LEU A 451 -13.64 7.28 2.49
C LEU A 451 -13.12 6.03 1.76
N MET A 452 -13.63 5.78 0.56
CA MET A 452 -13.42 4.60 -0.28
C MET A 452 -12.59 4.91 -1.52
N HIS A 453 -12.74 6.12 -2.07
CA HIS A 453 -12.07 6.53 -3.29
C HIS A 453 -11.15 7.71 -3.01
N LEU A 454 -9.85 7.51 -3.25
CA LEU A 454 -8.86 8.57 -3.18
C LEU A 454 -9.12 9.58 -4.29
N ASP A 455 -9.33 10.84 -3.91
CA ASP A 455 -9.26 11.97 -4.81
C ASP A 455 -7.79 12.26 -5.15
N VAL A 456 -7.39 11.76 -6.32
CA VAL A 456 -6.02 11.89 -6.81
C VAL A 456 -5.65 13.35 -7.05
N ASP A 457 -6.61 14.23 -7.35
CA ASP A 457 -6.35 15.65 -7.58
C ASP A 457 -6.06 16.36 -6.26
N ASN A 458 -6.82 16.08 -5.21
CA ASN A 458 -6.56 16.60 -3.86
C ASN A 458 -5.23 16.09 -3.30
N ALA A 459 -4.93 14.80 -3.49
CA ALA A 459 -3.64 14.23 -3.09
C ALA A 459 -2.48 14.89 -3.85
N ALA A 460 -2.62 15.07 -5.16
CA ALA A 460 -1.60 15.70 -5.98
C ALA A 460 -1.43 17.19 -5.62
N PHE A 461 -2.51 17.87 -5.24
CA PHE A 461 -2.48 19.26 -4.79
C PHE A 461 -1.74 19.42 -3.45
N PHE A 462 -2.01 18.56 -2.48
CA PHE A 462 -1.24 18.52 -1.24
C PHE A 462 0.24 18.23 -1.49
N PHE A 463 0.55 17.25 -2.35
CA PHE A 463 1.94 16.94 -2.71
C PHE A 463 2.62 18.07 -3.49
N TRP A 464 1.89 18.85 -4.29
CA TRP A 464 2.44 20.07 -4.91
C TRP A 464 2.81 21.10 -3.85
N TRP A 465 1.94 21.33 -2.86
CA TRP A 465 2.23 22.25 -1.77
C TRP A 465 3.47 21.81 -0.97
N CYS A 466 3.64 20.51 -0.75
CA CYS A 466 4.84 19.91 -0.19
C CYS A 466 6.07 19.94 -1.13
N GLY A 467 5.97 20.47 -2.35
CA GLY A 467 7.08 20.58 -3.30
C GLY A 467 7.43 19.28 -4.05
N VAL A 468 6.52 18.30 -4.06
CA VAL A 468 6.66 16.98 -4.70
C VAL A 468 6.13 16.98 -6.13
N CYS A 469 4.86 17.39 -6.30
CA CYS A 469 4.20 17.43 -7.60
C CYS A 469 4.37 18.80 -8.27
N LYS A 470 4.32 18.81 -9.61
CA LYS A 470 4.19 20.02 -10.41
C LYS A 470 2.76 20.54 -10.32
N MET A 471 2.60 21.86 -10.33
CA MET A 471 1.28 22.48 -10.45
C MET A 471 0.71 22.18 -11.83
N THR A 472 -0.49 21.59 -11.88
CA THR A 472 -1.23 21.35 -13.13
C THR A 472 -2.39 22.33 -13.24
N LYS A 473 -2.84 22.61 -14.46
CA LYS A 473 -3.99 23.50 -14.70
C LYS A 473 -5.24 23.04 -13.96
N ASP A 474 -5.41 21.73 -13.83
CA ASP A 474 -6.58 21.11 -13.20
C ASP A 474 -6.60 21.28 -11.67
N MET A 475 -5.42 21.32 -11.03
CA MET A 475 -5.31 21.50 -9.56
C MET A 475 -5.84 22.87 -9.11
N GLY A 476 -5.60 23.93 -9.88
CA GLY A 476 -6.06 25.29 -9.55
C GLY A 476 -7.58 25.48 -9.62
N VAL A 477 -8.25 24.70 -10.46
CA VAL A 477 -9.72 24.77 -10.64
C VAL A 477 -10.45 24.14 -9.46
N ALA A 478 -9.88 23.10 -8.82
CA ALA A 478 -10.49 22.45 -7.66
C ALA A 478 -10.63 23.38 -6.44
N ILE A 479 -9.69 24.31 -6.24
CA ILE A 479 -9.65 25.22 -5.08
C ILE A 479 -10.51 26.47 -5.32
N THR A 480 -10.52 26.96 -6.56
CA THR A 480 -11.34 28.12 -6.99
C THR A 480 -12.75 27.73 -7.42
N LYS A 481 -13.08 26.44 -7.42
CA LYS A 481 -14.37 26.04 -6.89
C LYS A 481 -14.36 26.36 -5.39
N GLU A 482 -14.35 27.63 -4.99
CA GLU A 482 -15.61 28.18 -4.51
C GLU A 482 -16.73 27.21 -4.90
N LYS A 483 -17.34 26.57 -3.91
CA LYS A 483 -18.76 26.38 -4.02
C LYS A 483 -19.33 27.78 -4.34
N LYS A 484 -19.27 28.24 -5.61
CA LYS A 484 -20.47 28.38 -6.41
C LYS A 484 -21.29 27.23 -5.89
N GLU A 485 -22.11 27.52 -4.90
CA GLU A 485 -23.53 27.39 -5.07
C GLU A 485 -23.76 27.31 -6.59
N GLU A 486 -23.56 26.12 -7.15
CA GLU A 486 -24.19 25.73 -8.39
C GLU A 486 -25.61 25.97 -8.00
N LYS A 487 -26.06 27.17 -8.38
CA LYS A 487 -27.24 27.83 -7.89
C LYS A 487 -28.28 26.74 -7.93
N TYR A 488 -28.58 26.19 -6.75
CA TYR A 488 -29.32 24.94 -6.66
C TYR A 488 -30.52 25.19 -7.55
N THR A 489 -30.82 24.28 -8.47
CA THR A 489 -32.10 24.44 -9.14
C THR A 489 -33.10 24.42 -8.00
N ASP A 490 -33.71 25.56 -7.69
CA ASP A 490 -34.70 25.66 -6.60
C ASP A 490 -35.78 24.59 -6.78
N SER A 491 -35.87 24.00 -7.98
CA SER A 491 -36.78 22.96 -8.40
C SER A 491 -36.26 21.54 -8.14
N CYS A 492 -37.03 20.73 -7.44
CA CYS A 492 -36.72 19.32 -7.21
C CYS A 492 -36.75 18.56 -8.55
N PRO A 493 -35.74 17.79 -8.92
CA PRO A 493 -35.73 17.06 -10.21
C PRO A 493 -36.76 15.92 -10.30
N ILE A 494 -37.43 15.57 -9.19
CA ILE A 494 -38.46 14.51 -9.15
C ILE A 494 -39.86 15.10 -9.35
N CYS A 495 -40.26 16.10 -8.55
CA CYS A 495 -41.58 16.74 -8.70
C CYS A 495 -41.57 18.02 -9.55
N TYR A 496 -40.39 18.54 -9.93
CA TYR A 496 -40.18 19.80 -10.65
C TYR A 496 -40.71 21.05 -9.93
N GLU A 497 -41.10 20.94 -8.66
CA GLU A 497 -41.55 22.08 -7.85
C GLU A 497 -40.38 22.80 -7.20
N LYS A 498 -40.47 24.14 -7.13
CA LYS A 498 -39.56 24.92 -6.32
C LYS A 498 -39.73 24.59 -4.84
N LYS A 499 -38.67 24.15 -4.19
CA LYS A 499 -38.65 23.60 -2.83
C LYS A 499 -37.34 23.99 -2.15
N ASP A 500 -37.47 24.55 -0.96
CA ASP A 500 -36.31 24.99 -0.16
C ASP A 500 -35.61 23.82 0.55
N ASN A 501 -36.21 22.63 0.48
CA ASN A 501 -35.79 21.40 1.17
C ASN A 501 -35.26 20.32 0.21
N ILE A 502 -34.60 20.73 -0.88
CA ILE A 502 -33.93 19.81 -1.80
C ILE A 502 -32.62 19.34 -1.15
N MET A 503 -32.46 18.03 -1.03
CA MET A 503 -31.30 17.40 -0.43
C MET A 503 -30.75 16.30 -1.34
N GLN A 504 -29.43 16.10 -1.29
CA GLN A 504 -28.79 15.03 -2.01
C GLN A 504 -29.26 13.70 -1.42
N ILE A 505 -29.58 12.76 -2.29
CA ILE A 505 -29.96 11.42 -1.88
C ILE A 505 -28.69 10.75 -1.35
N PRO A 506 -28.69 10.22 -0.11
CA PRO A 506 -27.54 9.51 0.42
C PRO A 506 -27.37 8.19 -0.36
N HIS A 507 -26.19 7.99 -0.96
CA HIS A 507 -25.79 6.73 -1.58
C HIS A 507 -24.78 6.01 -0.68
N TRP A 508 -24.58 4.71 -0.90
CA TRP A 508 -23.59 3.92 -0.18
C TRP A 508 -22.68 3.25 -1.21
N GLY A 509 -21.46 3.76 -1.36
CA GLY A 509 -20.48 3.24 -2.33
C GLY A 509 -20.92 3.39 -3.79
N SER A 510 -21.35 4.59 -4.17
CA SER A 510 -21.84 4.86 -5.53
C SER A 510 -20.77 4.60 -6.59
N LYS A 511 -21.09 3.78 -7.59
CA LYS A 511 -20.24 3.61 -8.78
C LYS A 511 -20.50 4.76 -9.77
N GLY A 512 -19.99 5.95 -9.44
CA GLY A 512 -20.05 7.13 -10.31
C GLY A 512 -20.38 8.41 -9.57
N ASP A 513 -20.52 9.48 -10.35
CA ASP A 513 -20.84 10.81 -9.85
C ASP A 513 -22.32 10.91 -9.43
N ILE A 514 -22.54 11.13 -8.14
CA ILE A 514 -23.88 11.31 -7.54
C ILE A 514 -24.17 12.78 -7.21
N SER A 515 -23.30 13.71 -7.61
CA SER A 515 -23.45 15.15 -7.35
C SER A 515 -24.73 15.75 -7.91
N SER A 516 -25.44 15.03 -8.79
CA SER A 516 -26.72 15.45 -9.37
C SER A 516 -27.95 14.72 -8.80
N HIS A 517 -27.76 13.79 -7.86
CA HIS A 517 -28.84 12.97 -7.33
C HIS A 517 -29.53 13.66 -6.15
N TRP A 518 -30.38 14.65 -6.42
CA TRP A 518 -31.10 15.41 -5.39
C TRP A 518 -32.61 15.12 -5.42
N MET A 519 -33.30 15.23 -4.30
CA MET A 519 -34.76 15.32 -4.28
C MET A 519 -35.25 16.14 -3.08
N CYS A 520 -36.45 16.73 -3.18
CA CYS A 520 -37.06 17.40 -2.04
C CYS A 520 -37.52 16.38 -0.99
N ARG A 521 -37.63 16.83 0.26
CA ARG A 521 -38.09 15.98 1.38
C ARG A 521 -39.42 15.31 1.11
N ASP A 522 -40.39 16.03 0.53
CA ASP A 522 -41.71 15.47 0.19
C ASP A 522 -41.60 14.31 -0.83
N CYS A 523 -40.71 14.45 -1.82
CA CYS A 523 -40.43 13.37 -2.76
C CYS A 523 -39.70 12.23 -2.06
N MET A 524 -38.77 12.51 -1.15
CA MET A 524 -38.03 11.50 -0.40
C MET A 524 -38.96 10.67 0.48
N ASP A 525 -39.90 11.31 1.17
CA ASP A 525 -40.88 10.67 2.03
C ASP A 525 -41.89 9.82 1.22
N ARG A 526 -42.27 10.28 0.02
CA ARG A 526 -43.17 9.53 -0.89
C ARG A 526 -42.45 8.45 -1.68
N TYR A 527 -41.16 8.60 -1.90
CA TYR A 527 -40.34 7.68 -2.70
C TYR A 527 -39.95 6.48 -1.84
N ASN A 528 -40.91 5.59 -1.63
CA ASN A 528 -40.76 4.36 -0.84
C ASN A 528 -40.06 3.24 -1.63
N ARG A 529 -39.07 3.59 -2.47
CA ARG A 529 -38.29 2.65 -3.29
C ARG A 529 -36.81 2.82 -2.99
N ASN A 530 -36.12 1.72 -2.82
CA ASN A 530 -34.74 1.71 -2.30
C ASN A 530 -33.70 1.70 -3.40
N LYS A 531 -34.10 2.31 -4.50
CA LYS A 531 -33.31 2.48 -5.70
C LYS A 531 -33.23 3.95 -5.95
N CYS A 532 -32.02 4.49 -6.04
CA CYS A 532 -31.88 5.88 -6.45
C CYS A 532 -32.71 6.13 -7.73
N PRO A 533 -33.64 7.11 -7.76
CA PRO A 533 -34.49 7.37 -8.92
C PRO A 533 -33.67 7.72 -10.16
N PHE A 534 -32.41 8.10 -9.98
CA PHE A 534 -31.47 8.46 -11.05
C PHE A 534 -30.70 7.26 -11.62
N PHE A 535 -30.29 6.28 -10.80
CA PHE A 535 -29.40 5.20 -11.25
C PHE A 535 -29.91 3.77 -11.05
N GLN A 536 -31.10 3.56 -10.47
CA GLN A 536 -31.74 2.25 -10.24
C GLN A 536 -30.91 1.20 -9.45
N GLU A 537 -29.70 1.51 -8.99
CA GLU A 537 -28.95 0.67 -8.04
C GLU A 537 -29.65 0.64 -6.67
N VAL A 538 -29.70 -0.55 -6.08
CA VAL A 538 -30.21 -0.77 -4.73
C VAL A 538 -29.25 -0.11 -3.76
N SER A 539 -29.72 0.83 -2.95
CA SER A 539 -28.91 1.40 -1.88
C SER A 539 -28.56 0.29 -0.89
N LEU A 540 -27.27 -0.04 -0.73
CA LEU A 540 -26.74 -1.06 0.18
C LEU A 540 -27.31 -0.96 1.61
N LYS A 541 -27.73 0.25 1.99
CA LYS A 541 -28.40 0.61 3.25
C LYS A 541 -29.50 -0.38 3.64
N GLU A 542 -30.37 -0.80 2.73
CA GLU A 542 -31.46 -1.70 3.12
C GLU A 542 -31.03 -3.15 3.27
N THR A 543 -30.13 -3.65 2.44
CA THR A 543 -29.64 -5.03 2.61
C THR A 543 -28.93 -5.17 3.94
N VAL A 544 -28.12 -4.17 4.31
CA VAL A 544 -27.44 -4.14 5.61
C VAL A 544 -28.43 -3.94 6.76
N LEU A 545 -29.40 -3.02 6.65
CA LEU A 545 -30.40 -2.79 7.70
C LEU A 545 -31.37 -3.97 7.86
N ALA A 546 -31.78 -4.60 6.76
CA ALA A 546 -32.57 -5.83 6.77
C ALA A 546 -31.76 -6.94 7.42
N HIS A 547 -30.48 -7.10 7.05
CA HIS A 547 -29.62 -8.09 7.69
C HIS A 547 -29.44 -7.82 9.20
N ILE A 548 -29.30 -6.56 9.62
CA ILE A 548 -29.25 -6.19 11.05
C ILE A 548 -30.58 -6.54 11.74
N SER A 549 -31.71 -6.17 11.14
CA SER A 549 -33.04 -6.44 11.68
C SER A 549 -33.30 -7.95 11.78
N ASP A 550 -32.95 -8.71 10.74
CA ASP A 550 -33.08 -10.16 10.68
C ASP A 550 -32.16 -10.80 11.73
N PHE A 551 -30.91 -10.35 11.83
CA PHE A 551 -29.96 -10.81 12.85
C PHE A 551 -30.49 -10.59 14.27
N ILE A 552 -31.00 -9.40 14.58
CA ILE A 552 -31.56 -9.07 15.90
C ILE A 552 -32.82 -9.90 16.16
N HIS A 553 -33.70 -10.03 15.18
CA HIS A 553 -34.90 -10.83 15.31
C HIS A 553 -34.58 -12.32 15.54
N GLU A 554 -33.65 -12.87 14.76
CA GLU A 554 -33.24 -14.26 14.87
C GLU A 554 -32.51 -14.54 16.20
N ILE A 555 -31.65 -13.64 16.70
CA ILE A 555 -30.99 -13.84 18.00
C ILE A 555 -32.01 -13.77 19.14
N SER A 556 -32.95 -12.81 19.09
CA SER A 556 -34.02 -12.69 20.08
C SER A 556 -34.93 -13.92 20.09
N THR A 557 -35.34 -14.41 18.92
CA THR A 557 -36.21 -15.59 18.83
C THR A 557 -35.48 -16.86 19.29
N ARG A 558 -34.27 -17.11 18.79
CA ARG A 558 -33.52 -18.34 19.08
C ARG A 558 -32.98 -18.39 20.52
N SER A 559 -32.68 -17.23 21.11
CA SER A 559 -32.25 -17.16 22.53
C SER A 559 -33.30 -17.70 23.51
N SER A 560 -34.58 -17.66 23.14
CA SER A 560 -35.69 -18.20 23.94
C SER A 560 -35.86 -19.72 23.82
N VAL A 561 -35.43 -20.31 22.70
CA VAL A 561 -35.57 -21.76 22.40
C VAL A 561 -34.43 -22.56 23.03
N GLY A 562 -33.24 -21.96 23.17
CA GLY A 562 -32.09 -22.57 23.84
C GLY A 562 -31.30 -23.58 23.01
N ASP A 563 -31.45 -23.61 21.68
CA ASP A 563 -30.61 -24.44 20.80
C ASP A 563 -29.27 -23.75 20.51
N ALA A 564 -28.23 -24.22 21.19
CA ALA A 564 -26.86 -23.71 21.07
C ALA A 564 -26.32 -23.75 19.62
N ASN A 565 -26.69 -24.74 18.82
CA ASN A 565 -26.19 -24.87 17.44
C ASN A 565 -26.80 -23.79 16.53
N GLN A 566 -28.08 -23.47 16.72
CA GLN A 566 -28.76 -22.43 15.94
C GLN A 566 -28.25 -21.02 16.27
N LEU A 567 -27.84 -20.79 17.51
CA LEU A 567 -27.22 -19.53 17.93
C LEU A 567 -25.79 -19.40 17.41
N ALA A 568 -25.02 -20.50 17.42
CA ALA A 568 -23.68 -20.53 16.83
C ALA A 568 -23.73 -20.23 15.32
N ALA A 569 -24.68 -20.82 14.59
CA ALA A 569 -24.88 -20.54 13.16
C ALA A 569 -25.26 -19.07 12.91
N LEU A 570 -25.97 -18.44 13.84
CA LEU A 570 -26.30 -17.02 13.75
C LEU A 570 -25.06 -16.13 13.97
N THR A 571 -24.12 -16.54 14.84
CA THR A 571 -22.83 -15.83 14.94
C THR A 571 -21.94 -16.01 13.71
N GLU A 572 -22.09 -17.09 12.94
CA GLU A 572 -21.44 -17.22 11.62
C GLU A 572 -21.97 -16.18 10.63
N ASN A 573 -23.25 -15.77 10.71
CA ASN A 573 -23.77 -14.68 9.87
C ASN A 573 -23.01 -13.37 10.10
N TRP A 574 -22.69 -13.03 11.35
CA TRP A 574 -21.82 -11.88 11.64
C TRP A 574 -20.43 -12.04 11.03
N GLN A 575 -19.85 -13.24 11.12
CA GLN A 575 -18.54 -13.53 10.51
C GLN A 575 -18.59 -13.38 8.99
N PHE A 576 -19.69 -13.77 8.33
CA PHE A 576 -19.88 -13.52 6.90
C PHE A 576 -19.90 -12.03 6.58
N ILE A 577 -20.54 -11.18 7.41
CA ILE A 577 -20.45 -9.72 7.24
C ILE A 577 -18.99 -9.25 7.40
N GLU A 578 -18.29 -9.72 8.44
CA GLU A 578 -16.87 -9.40 8.65
C GLU A 578 -15.99 -9.82 7.47
N MET A 579 -16.30 -10.96 6.84
CA MET A 579 -15.58 -11.42 5.66
C MET A 579 -15.93 -10.63 4.40
N GLU A 580 -17.21 -10.36 4.17
CA GLU A 580 -17.69 -9.62 3.00
C GLU A 580 -17.25 -8.15 3.04
N HIS A 581 -17.10 -7.58 4.23
CA HIS A 581 -16.76 -6.17 4.43
C HIS A 581 -15.45 -5.96 5.18
N GLY A 582 -14.58 -6.98 5.25
CA GLY A 582 -13.33 -6.90 5.99
C GLY A 582 -12.36 -5.86 5.43
N ASN A 583 -12.39 -5.59 4.12
CA ASN A 583 -11.67 -4.48 3.51
C ASN A 583 -12.32 -3.10 3.72
N LYS A 584 -13.44 -3.03 4.46
CA LYS A 584 -14.21 -1.82 4.76
C LYS A 584 -14.49 -1.71 6.27
N PRO A 585 -13.48 -1.48 7.12
CA PRO A 585 -13.63 -1.49 8.58
C PRO A 585 -14.70 -0.49 9.08
N LYS A 586 -14.92 0.62 8.38
CA LYS A 586 -15.98 1.59 8.72
C LYS A 586 -17.39 1.04 8.56
N VAL A 587 -17.62 0.18 7.57
CA VAL A 587 -18.92 -0.50 7.40
C VAL A 587 -19.15 -1.41 8.60
N LEU A 588 -18.16 -2.22 8.98
CA LEU A 588 -18.24 -3.10 10.14
C LEU A 588 -18.51 -2.33 11.44
N ILE A 589 -17.76 -1.26 11.69
CA ILE A 589 -17.98 -0.38 12.86
C ILE A 589 -19.38 0.20 12.87
N ARG A 590 -19.90 0.62 11.71
CA ARG A 590 -21.25 1.18 11.59
C ARG A 590 -22.33 0.12 11.82
N VAL A 591 -22.16 -1.09 11.29
CA VAL A 591 -23.09 -2.21 11.54
C VAL A 591 -23.07 -2.58 13.02
N ALA A 592 -21.90 -2.72 13.63
CA ALA A 592 -21.74 -2.96 15.06
C ALA A 592 -22.42 -1.88 15.90
N ARG A 593 -22.28 -0.59 15.52
CA ARG A 593 -22.95 0.53 16.18
C ARG A 593 -24.47 0.42 16.08
N LEU A 594 -25.00 0.12 14.90
CA LEU A 594 -26.45 -0.01 14.68
C LEU A 594 -27.04 -1.17 15.48
N ILE A 595 -26.34 -2.31 15.55
CA ILE A 595 -26.78 -3.45 16.37
C ILE A 595 -26.77 -3.08 17.86
N LEU A 596 -25.68 -2.47 18.35
CA LEU A 596 -25.55 -2.13 19.77
C LEU A 596 -26.54 -1.04 20.22
N SER A 597 -26.86 -0.09 19.35
CA SER A 597 -27.85 0.96 19.62
C SER A 597 -29.30 0.48 19.48
N ASP A 598 -29.54 -0.73 18.97
CA ASP A 598 -30.88 -1.27 18.87
C ASP A 598 -31.44 -1.60 20.26
N SER A 599 -32.62 -1.06 20.56
CA SER A 599 -33.25 -1.21 21.87
C SER A 599 -33.65 -2.64 22.22
N GLN A 600 -34.02 -3.47 21.23
CA GLN A 600 -34.39 -4.87 21.45
C GLN A 600 -33.14 -5.69 21.75
N PHE A 601 -32.06 -5.46 20.99
CA PHE A 601 -30.79 -6.13 21.22
C PHE A 601 -30.17 -5.74 22.58
N ALA A 602 -30.17 -4.45 22.93
CA ALA A 602 -29.73 -4.00 24.24
C ALA A 602 -30.58 -4.58 25.38
N GLY A 603 -31.90 -4.68 25.19
CA GLY A 603 -32.80 -5.35 26.13
C GLY A 603 -32.49 -6.84 26.29
N LEU A 604 -32.18 -7.52 25.18
CA LEU A 604 -31.77 -8.92 25.18
C LEU A 604 -30.45 -9.13 25.94
N LEU A 605 -29.44 -8.29 25.72
CA LEU A 605 -28.17 -8.34 26.44
C LEU A 605 -28.37 -8.18 27.95
N ARG A 606 -29.16 -7.18 28.38
CA ARG A 606 -29.47 -6.97 29.81
C ARG A 606 -30.18 -8.17 30.42
N HIS A 607 -31.21 -8.68 29.73
CA HIS A 607 -31.91 -9.88 30.18
C HIS A 607 -30.94 -11.07 30.32
N GLY A 608 -30.05 -11.25 29.35
CA GLY A 608 -29.02 -12.29 29.39
C GLY A 608 -28.11 -12.18 30.62
N VAL A 609 -27.65 -10.97 30.94
CA VAL A 609 -26.83 -10.69 32.14
C VAL A 609 -27.62 -11.01 33.41
N ASP A 610 -28.83 -10.48 33.54
CA ASP A 610 -29.66 -10.62 34.73
C ASP A 610 -30.00 -12.08 35.05
N THR A 611 -30.31 -12.87 34.01
CA THR A 611 -30.69 -14.28 34.18
C THR A 611 -29.52 -15.25 33.99
N LYS A 612 -28.31 -14.75 33.72
CA LYS A 612 -27.13 -15.55 33.35
C LYS A 612 -27.44 -16.56 32.24
N ALA A 613 -28.13 -16.08 31.19
CA ALA A 613 -28.71 -16.94 30.18
C ALA A 613 -27.65 -17.74 29.41
N GLY A 614 -27.93 -19.02 29.15
CA GLY A 614 -27.03 -19.92 28.42
C GLY A 614 -26.72 -19.48 26.99
N TRP A 615 -27.62 -18.71 26.34
CA TRP A 615 -27.40 -18.24 24.97
C TRP A 615 -26.24 -17.25 24.85
N MET A 616 -25.94 -16.47 25.89
CA MET A 616 -24.85 -15.46 25.83
C MET A 616 -23.50 -16.09 25.56
N ARG A 617 -23.31 -17.27 26.14
CA ARG A 617 -22.16 -18.12 25.97
C ARG A 617 -22.10 -18.72 24.56
N ASP A 618 -23.24 -19.07 23.98
CA ASP A 618 -23.33 -19.58 22.61
C ASP A 618 -23.11 -18.47 21.57
N ALA A 619 -23.39 -17.21 21.94
CA ALA A 619 -23.13 -16.01 21.16
C ALA A 619 -21.82 -15.27 21.53
N ALA A 620 -20.93 -15.92 22.27
CA ALA A 620 -19.81 -15.24 22.94
C ALA A 620 -18.85 -14.53 21.99
N GLY A 621 -18.58 -15.09 20.79
CA GLY A 621 -17.61 -14.50 19.86
C GLY A 621 -18.06 -13.14 19.34
N PHE A 622 -19.36 -12.95 19.10
CA PHE A 622 -19.92 -11.65 18.74
C PHE A 622 -19.83 -10.65 19.90
N ILE A 623 -20.11 -11.09 21.13
CA ILE A 623 -20.02 -10.22 22.32
C ILE A 623 -18.56 -9.83 22.59
N PHE A 624 -17.62 -10.78 22.51
CA PHE A 624 -16.18 -10.51 22.61
C PHE A 624 -15.71 -9.52 21.56
N ARG A 625 -16.27 -9.62 20.35
CA ARG A 625 -15.97 -8.71 19.26
C ARG A 625 -16.42 -7.29 19.54
N LEU A 626 -17.68 -7.08 19.92
CA LEU A 626 -18.21 -5.76 20.26
C LEU A 626 -17.46 -5.14 21.45
N TYR A 627 -17.20 -5.96 22.48
CA TYR A 627 -16.47 -5.50 23.67
C TYR A 627 -15.02 -5.10 23.34
N GLY A 628 -14.32 -5.91 22.54
CA GLY A 628 -12.98 -5.60 22.05
C GLY A 628 -12.92 -4.29 21.26
N MET A 629 -13.83 -4.10 20.30
CA MET A 629 -13.91 -2.85 19.51
C MET A 629 -14.22 -1.63 20.39
N SER A 630 -15.05 -1.78 21.43
CA SER A 630 -15.35 -0.71 22.38
C SER A 630 -14.11 -0.31 23.19
N LEU A 631 -13.33 -1.28 23.67
CA LEU A 631 -12.11 -1.01 24.45
C LEU A 631 -10.97 -0.40 23.60
N GLU A 632 -10.94 -0.68 22.30
CA GLU A 632 -9.93 -0.15 21.37
C GLU A 632 -10.29 1.24 20.82
N GLY A 633 -11.48 1.76 21.16
CA GLY A 633 -12.02 3.03 20.68
C GLY A 633 -12.51 3.00 19.23
N ASP A 634 -12.56 1.81 18.60
CA ASP A 634 -13.01 1.64 17.23
C ASP A 634 -14.55 1.71 17.15
N LEU A 635 -15.24 1.19 18.17
CA LEU A 635 -16.69 1.33 18.34
C LEU A 635 -16.99 2.42 19.36
N LYS A 636 -17.52 3.56 18.90
CA LYS A 636 -18.00 4.62 19.81
C LYS A 636 -19.24 4.13 20.58
N THR A 637 -19.08 3.99 21.89
CA THR A 637 -20.13 3.55 22.82
C THR A 637 -20.42 4.65 23.85
N THR A 638 -21.64 4.67 24.37
CA THR A 638 -21.95 5.42 25.60
C THR A 638 -21.38 4.66 26.81
N GLU A 639 -21.20 5.35 27.95
CA GLU A 639 -20.76 4.70 29.19
C GLU A 639 -21.69 3.54 29.60
N SER A 640 -22.99 3.69 29.38
CA SER A 640 -23.98 2.63 29.67
C SER A 640 -23.87 1.43 28.74
N GLU A 641 -23.60 1.64 27.45
CA GLU A 641 -23.39 0.56 26.48
C GLU A 641 -22.08 -0.17 26.75
N GLN A 642 -21.00 0.56 27.05
CA GLN A 642 -19.71 -0.02 27.39
C GLN A 642 -19.80 -0.89 28.66
N LYS A 643 -20.46 -0.36 29.70
CA LYS A 643 -20.71 -1.10 30.94
C LYS A 643 -21.54 -2.36 30.70
N LEU A 644 -22.57 -2.29 29.85
CA LEU A 644 -23.38 -3.46 29.49
C LEU A 644 -22.54 -4.54 28.78
N LEU A 645 -21.65 -4.16 27.85
CA LEU A 645 -20.75 -5.10 27.18
C LEU A 645 -19.75 -5.74 28.16
N GLU A 646 -19.23 -4.97 29.12
CA GLU A 646 -18.38 -5.49 30.19
C GLU A 646 -19.13 -6.50 31.08
N GLU A 647 -20.35 -6.18 31.50
CA GLU A 647 -21.22 -7.09 32.27
C GLU A 647 -21.55 -8.37 31.49
N CYS A 648 -21.75 -8.26 30.17
CA CYS A 648 -21.94 -9.42 29.29
C CYS A 648 -20.69 -10.30 29.23
N TYR A 649 -19.52 -9.70 29.04
CA TYR A 649 -18.24 -10.39 29.05
C TYR A 649 -18.01 -11.14 30.36
N GLU A 650 -18.19 -10.46 31.50
CA GLU A 650 -18.02 -11.08 32.82
C GLU A 650 -19.03 -12.19 33.05
N THR A 651 -20.29 -12.04 32.64
CA THR A 651 -21.30 -13.10 32.73
C THR A 651 -20.87 -14.37 31.99
N ILE A 652 -20.35 -14.22 30.77
CA ILE A 652 -19.80 -15.34 29.98
C ILE A 652 -18.61 -15.97 30.72
N VAL A 653 -17.65 -15.17 31.18
CA VAL A 653 -16.46 -15.65 31.90
C VAL A 653 -16.84 -16.42 33.17
N GLN A 654 -17.79 -15.90 33.95
CA GLN A 654 -18.29 -16.57 35.16
C GLN A 654 -19.01 -17.88 34.81
N SER A 655 -19.76 -17.93 33.71
CA SER A 655 -20.41 -19.16 33.25
C SER A 655 -19.40 -20.27 32.94
N VAL A 656 -18.23 -19.92 32.38
CA VAL A 656 -17.14 -20.87 32.12
C VAL A 656 -16.52 -21.38 33.43
N LYS A 657 -16.29 -20.47 34.40
CA LYS A 657 -15.67 -20.81 35.70
C LYS A 657 -16.59 -21.63 36.61
N GLY A 658 -17.88 -21.29 36.65
CA GLY A 658 -18.81 -21.66 37.72
C GLY A 658 -19.49 -23.02 37.58
N ASN A 659 -19.62 -23.58 36.38
CA ASN A 659 -20.37 -24.83 36.20
C ASN A 659 -19.45 -26.06 36.13
N PRO A 660 -19.50 -26.98 37.12
CA PRO A 660 -18.72 -28.21 37.14
C PRO A 660 -19.13 -29.23 36.08
N GLU A 661 -20.36 -29.16 35.56
CA GLU A 661 -20.93 -30.11 34.61
C GLU A 661 -20.59 -29.81 33.14
N HIS A 662 -19.84 -28.74 32.89
CA HIS A 662 -19.36 -28.42 31.55
C HIS A 662 -18.46 -29.53 31.00
N HIS A 663 -18.97 -30.27 30.02
CA HIS A 663 -18.25 -31.19 29.13
C HIS A 663 -17.20 -30.48 28.26
N GLY A 664 -16.28 -31.23 27.64
CA GLY A 664 -15.17 -30.66 26.89
C GLY A 664 -15.58 -29.92 25.63
N HIS A 665 -16.65 -30.34 24.95
CA HIS A 665 -17.16 -29.63 23.78
C HIS A 665 -17.49 -28.18 24.11
N TYR A 666 -18.01 -27.94 25.31
CA TYR A 666 -18.29 -26.60 25.78
C TYR A 666 -17.02 -25.75 25.89
N LEU A 667 -15.97 -26.28 26.53
CA LEU A 667 -14.72 -25.55 26.73
C LEU A 667 -13.99 -25.29 25.40
N GLY A 668 -14.06 -26.24 24.46
CA GLY A 668 -13.53 -26.04 23.12
C GLY A 668 -14.30 -24.99 22.33
N ALA A 669 -15.64 -25.02 22.37
CA ALA A 669 -16.49 -24.06 21.68
C ALA A 669 -16.27 -22.62 22.16
N ILE A 670 -16.20 -22.39 23.48
CA ILE A 670 -15.99 -21.03 24.00
C ILE A 670 -14.61 -20.47 23.66
N TYR A 671 -13.58 -21.33 23.59
CA TYR A 671 -12.26 -20.90 23.15
C TYR A 671 -12.23 -20.58 21.66
N SER A 672 -12.88 -21.39 20.83
CA SER A 672 -13.07 -21.08 19.40
C SER A 672 -13.78 -19.74 19.22
N GLN A 673 -14.86 -19.49 19.96
CA GLN A 673 -15.59 -18.21 19.95
C GLN A 673 -14.71 -17.02 20.38
N ALA A 674 -13.68 -17.21 21.20
CA ALA A 674 -12.68 -16.17 21.49
C ALA A 674 -11.66 -15.99 20.35
N MET A 675 -11.23 -17.08 19.71
CA MET A 675 -10.22 -17.04 18.64
C MET A 675 -10.75 -16.44 17.34
N VAL A 676 -11.97 -16.78 16.92
CA VAL A 676 -12.50 -16.32 15.61
C VAL A 676 -12.48 -14.80 15.44
N PRO A 677 -13.04 -13.98 16.36
CA PRO A 677 -13.03 -12.53 16.19
C PRO A 677 -11.60 -11.95 16.17
N TYR A 678 -10.65 -12.55 16.89
CA TYR A 678 -9.23 -12.19 16.81
C TYR A 678 -8.66 -12.46 15.41
N VAL A 679 -8.90 -13.65 14.85
CA VAL A 679 -8.39 -14.02 13.52
C VAL A 679 -9.01 -13.14 12.44
N CYS A 680 -10.31 -12.88 12.50
CA CYS A 680 -10.99 -11.98 11.57
C CYS A 680 -10.39 -10.56 11.64
N ALA A 681 -10.25 -10.00 12.85
CA ALA A 681 -9.65 -8.68 13.02
C ALA A 681 -8.21 -8.60 12.50
N LEU A 682 -7.41 -9.64 12.76
CA LEU A 682 -6.03 -9.75 12.28
C LEU A 682 -5.95 -9.80 10.76
N GLN A 683 -6.80 -10.60 10.10
CA GLN A 683 -6.82 -10.74 8.64
C GLN A 683 -7.15 -9.43 7.92
N TYR A 684 -7.93 -8.57 8.56
CA TYR A 684 -8.38 -7.30 7.99
C TYR A 684 -7.62 -6.07 8.50
N GLY A 685 -6.50 -6.27 9.21
CA GLY A 685 -5.65 -5.18 9.67
C GLY A 685 -6.34 -4.25 10.70
N GLN A 686 -7.33 -4.77 11.42
CA GLN A 686 -7.96 -4.04 12.53
C GLN A 686 -7.11 -4.18 13.79
N LYS A 687 -7.40 -3.36 14.80
CA LYS A 687 -6.76 -3.51 16.11
C LYS A 687 -7.17 -4.85 16.73
N THR A 688 -6.22 -5.49 17.42
CA THR A 688 -6.39 -6.83 18.00
C THR A 688 -5.92 -6.93 19.43
N THR A 689 -5.45 -5.85 20.04
CA THR A 689 -4.83 -5.85 21.37
C THR A 689 -5.80 -6.36 22.43
N GLN A 690 -7.05 -5.92 22.39
CA GLN A 690 -8.04 -6.32 23.40
C GLN A 690 -8.59 -7.73 23.14
N LEU A 691 -8.76 -8.09 21.87
CA LEU A 691 -9.12 -9.46 21.49
C LEU A 691 -8.03 -10.46 21.87
N GLU A 692 -6.75 -10.09 21.76
CA GLU A 692 -5.62 -10.90 22.23
C GLU A 692 -5.72 -11.17 23.74
N LEU A 693 -6.03 -10.14 24.54
CA LEU A 693 -6.23 -10.29 25.99
C LEU A 693 -7.42 -11.20 26.33
N ILE A 694 -8.52 -11.08 25.59
CA ILE A 694 -9.69 -11.96 25.74
C ILE A 694 -9.32 -13.42 25.44
N VAL A 695 -8.62 -13.69 24.33
CA VAL A 695 -8.15 -15.04 23.99
C VAL A 695 -7.22 -15.59 25.06
N LYS A 696 -6.27 -14.78 25.56
CA LYS A 696 -5.39 -15.18 26.67
C LYS A 696 -6.18 -15.50 27.94
N HIS A 697 -7.18 -14.70 28.27
CA HIS A 697 -7.98 -14.91 29.48
C HIS A 697 -8.79 -16.21 29.40
N ILE A 698 -9.54 -16.42 28.30
CA ILE A 698 -10.35 -17.64 28.10
C ILE A 698 -9.44 -18.88 28.01
N GLY A 699 -8.36 -18.82 27.24
CA GLY A 699 -7.37 -19.91 27.12
C GLY A 699 -6.82 -20.35 28.49
N ASN A 700 -6.41 -19.39 29.30
CA ASN A 700 -5.92 -19.68 30.66
C ASN A 700 -7.00 -20.24 31.60
N ILE A 701 -8.27 -19.87 31.43
CA ILE A 701 -9.37 -20.46 32.21
C ILE A 701 -9.56 -21.93 31.82
N ILE A 702 -9.69 -22.22 30.52
CA ILE A 702 -9.97 -23.59 30.07
C ILE A 702 -8.81 -24.56 30.38
N SER A 703 -7.55 -24.12 30.27
CA SER A 703 -6.39 -24.95 30.61
C SER A 703 -6.32 -25.27 32.10
N ARG A 704 -6.73 -24.33 32.97
CA ARG A 704 -6.83 -24.57 34.43
C ARG A 704 -7.95 -25.54 34.76
N LEU A 705 -9.12 -25.38 34.12
CA LEU A 705 -10.25 -26.31 34.31
C LEU A 705 -9.89 -27.73 33.86
N TYR A 706 -9.21 -27.88 32.73
CA TYR A 706 -8.70 -29.17 32.27
C TYR A 706 -7.76 -29.82 33.28
N LYS A 707 -6.75 -29.08 33.78
CA LYS A 707 -5.83 -29.60 34.81
C LYS A 707 -6.56 -30.10 36.05
N LYS A 708 -7.64 -29.42 36.46
CA LYS A 708 -8.46 -29.81 37.62
C LYS A 708 -9.36 -31.02 37.34
N ARG A 709 -9.92 -31.13 36.13
CA ARG A 709 -11.01 -32.08 35.81
C ARG A 709 -10.55 -33.33 35.05
N ARG A 710 -9.40 -33.33 34.38
CA ARG A 710 -8.93 -34.42 33.51
C ARG A 710 -8.87 -35.80 34.17
N ARG A 711 -8.71 -35.87 35.50
CA ARG A 711 -8.74 -37.14 36.25
C ARG A 711 -10.14 -37.75 36.35
N ASN A 712 -11.17 -36.92 36.36
CA ASN A 712 -12.56 -37.33 36.55
C ASN A 712 -13.37 -37.34 35.24
N GLN A 713 -12.85 -36.72 34.18
CA GLN A 713 -13.48 -36.64 32.87
C GLN A 713 -12.45 -37.04 31.80
N PRO A 714 -12.28 -38.34 31.50
CA PRO A 714 -11.22 -38.82 30.61
C PRO A 714 -11.38 -38.31 29.17
N ASN A 715 -12.61 -38.10 28.71
CA ASN A 715 -12.90 -37.61 27.36
C ASN A 715 -12.70 -36.09 27.21
N LEU A 716 -12.45 -35.36 28.30
CA LEU A 716 -12.38 -33.90 28.31
C LEU A 716 -11.36 -33.35 27.31
N GLN A 717 -10.22 -34.04 27.15
CA GLN A 717 -9.19 -33.64 26.20
C GLN A 717 -9.70 -33.73 24.75
N GLN A 718 -10.26 -34.88 24.39
CA GLN A 718 -10.75 -35.15 23.05
C GLN A 718 -11.91 -34.20 22.69
N GLU A 719 -12.89 -34.07 23.57
CA GLU A 719 -14.08 -33.24 23.34
C GLU A 719 -13.74 -31.76 23.14
N VAL A 720 -12.71 -31.24 23.81
CA VAL A 720 -12.20 -29.87 23.58
C VAL A 720 -11.58 -29.74 22.20
N ARG A 721 -10.73 -30.70 21.80
CA ARG A 721 -10.05 -30.67 20.49
C ARG A 721 -11.05 -30.70 19.34
N GLU A 722 -12.10 -31.50 19.45
CA GLU A 722 -13.14 -31.63 18.41
C GLU A 722 -13.90 -30.33 18.11
N ARG A 723 -13.81 -29.32 18.99
CA ARG A 723 -14.45 -28.01 18.79
C ARG A 723 -13.47 -26.88 18.48
N ILE A 724 -12.17 -27.14 18.49
CA ILE A 724 -11.14 -26.14 18.18
C ILE A 724 -10.75 -26.28 16.70
N ILE A 725 -10.95 -25.20 15.94
CA ILE A 725 -10.54 -25.12 14.53
C ILE A 725 -9.01 -25.04 14.48
N GLU A 726 -8.38 -26.00 13.81
CA GLU A 726 -6.93 -26.18 13.76
C GLU A 726 -6.19 -24.98 13.18
N GLU A 727 -6.73 -24.39 12.11
CA GLU A 727 -6.15 -23.23 11.43
C GLU A 727 -6.11 -22.01 12.36
N TYR A 728 -7.19 -21.77 13.12
CA TYR A 728 -7.28 -20.65 14.04
C TYR A 728 -6.37 -20.84 15.25
N ARG A 729 -6.30 -22.07 15.77
CA ARG A 729 -5.37 -22.45 16.83
C ARG A 729 -3.93 -22.13 16.42
N ASN A 730 -3.50 -22.55 15.23
CA ASN A 730 -2.12 -22.32 14.77
C ASN A 730 -1.77 -20.83 14.68
N ILE A 731 -2.68 -20.00 14.17
CA ILE A 731 -2.51 -18.53 14.11
C ILE A 731 -2.38 -17.96 15.52
N VAL A 732 -3.27 -18.35 16.43
CA VAL A 732 -3.30 -17.90 17.83
C VAL A 732 -2.04 -18.34 18.59
N SER A 733 -1.64 -19.61 18.49
CA SER A 733 -0.41 -20.12 19.11
C SER A 733 0.80 -19.31 18.68
N ALA A 734 0.97 -19.05 17.38
CA ALA A 734 2.10 -18.29 16.87
C ALA A 734 2.07 -16.81 17.31
N ARG A 735 0.92 -16.15 17.21
CA ARG A 735 0.82 -14.68 17.37
C ARG A 735 0.58 -14.23 18.80
N ILE A 736 -0.27 -14.94 19.56
CA ILE A 736 -0.68 -14.56 20.92
C ILE A 736 0.28 -15.14 21.96
N TRP A 737 0.66 -16.41 21.79
CA TRP A 737 1.45 -17.15 22.77
C TRP A 737 2.93 -17.23 22.41
N GLY A 738 3.30 -16.91 21.16
CA GLY A 738 4.68 -16.95 20.69
C GLY A 738 5.18 -18.38 20.42
N GLY A 739 4.29 -19.27 19.99
CA GLY A 739 4.57 -20.65 19.60
C GLY A 739 3.89 -21.70 20.49
N GLU A 740 3.81 -22.92 19.97
CA GLU A 740 3.14 -24.08 20.59
C GLU A 740 3.66 -24.40 22.00
N SER A 741 4.96 -24.27 22.23
CA SER A 741 5.62 -24.53 23.53
C SER A 741 5.18 -23.58 24.64
N ARG A 742 4.69 -22.39 24.27
CA ARG A 742 4.24 -21.34 25.20
C ARG A 742 2.72 -21.21 25.27
N ASP A 743 1.99 -21.92 24.43
CA ASP A 743 0.53 -21.88 24.38
C ASP A 743 -0.08 -22.83 25.43
N PRO A 744 -0.72 -22.31 26.50
CA PRO A 744 -1.26 -23.14 27.57
C PRO A 744 -2.44 -24.01 27.13
N VAL A 745 -3.13 -23.68 26.03
CA VAL A 745 -4.19 -24.51 25.45
C VAL A 745 -3.56 -25.62 24.63
N TRP A 746 -2.54 -25.32 23.82
CA TRP A 746 -1.77 -26.35 23.12
C TRP A 746 -1.21 -27.38 24.08
N GLN A 747 -0.50 -26.92 25.12
CA GLN A 747 0.11 -27.79 26.14
C GLN A 747 -0.92 -28.60 26.94
N ALA A 748 -2.16 -28.11 27.06
CA ALA A 748 -3.20 -28.82 27.80
C ALA A 748 -3.87 -29.90 26.95
N PHE A 749 -4.14 -29.61 25.67
CA PHE A 749 -5.06 -30.43 24.88
C PHE A 749 -4.39 -31.18 23.73
N TYR A 750 -3.22 -30.76 23.25
CA TYR A 750 -2.58 -31.32 22.04
C TYR A 750 -1.23 -32.00 22.31
N ASN A 751 -0.60 -31.70 23.44
CA ASN A 751 0.50 -32.46 24.02
C ASN A 751 -0.03 -33.46 25.05
#